data_AF-A0AAD4R2F8-F1
#
_entry.id   AF-A0AAD4R2F8-F1
#
_cell.length_a   1.000
_cell.length_b   1.000
_cell.length_c   1.000
_cell.angle_alpha   90.00
_cell.angle_beta   90.00
_cell.angle_gamma   90.00
#
_symmetry.space_group_name_H-M   'P 1'
#
loop_
_entity.id
_entity.type
_entity.pdbx_description
1 polymer ?
#
loop_
_entity_poly.entity_id
_entity_poly.type
_entity_poly.pdbx_seq_one_letter_code
_entity_poly.pdbx_strand_id
1 'polypeptide(L)'
;MAHSKLGEMFSMVPEYTRMIPEMDERTGLAKSEGHHVGPGSNGGRKLKYVQAIWRHGDRAPKKKAYSSDKYDGSYWPRGWSQLTNLGMNQMRELGSYFREVYADHFVSSEYQPNEIMVKSSQDDRALVAAQVFLNGFFPPEQDHEYFDANLNWQPIPVYSSGSESEGDPMLKPTGFNCPTYKALRKKAADAVEAVLMPKYADLVEFLRPIVQKNLDKPQKLRLRNITKLVDIQREMFHNLSQPEWVHKRWPQYAHKSTIDIIVEMRYIERNAEFNETSLSYLTGGLLLGDWLDRLQAVTRGESVTPTKMMLYSAHDGTLIALLYSLQAIWDGFKVPYASCLILELYEVGDDYFVELFYRRSGLNEHLTVKGCIQSCPLDRFLNLLRANAIYNTETLHRSIIGVVLLLLANFSDQQDTSSPEPSSTVSTQEAATPTGAPSTDSPSTSTEATTSSQSSSSQSPSSTNEVTTLPQSSSSQPLSTTTPQCDTNEQFRKCGSSCEPTCENPNPEMCTADCILNVCQCASGFVRNDDDECVLLSQCNNSTNTTCGPNERFYNCSTCDRTCENPNPICTRECKPPRCQCAPGFVEDRQGICIPRAQCPRSLPMPMNRCVPIHILPVWDILQSSDVSVLRSSVSSKGHLCERLRQLPMSPLSPLCSEKFVPIPGVPCGPDLCEIPHISRKDI
;
A
#
# COMPACT_ATOMS: atom_id res chain seq x y z
N MET A 1 -16.38 -6.40 -17.95
CA MET A 1 -15.55 -6.59 -16.74
C MET A 1 -14.33 -5.66 -16.68
N ALA A 2 -13.47 -5.55 -17.69
CA ALA A 2 -12.32 -4.62 -17.62
C ALA A 2 -12.73 -3.14 -17.36
N HIS A 3 -13.80 -2.68 -18.03
CA HIS A 3 -14.37 -1.35 -17.80
C HIS A 3 -14.95 -1.13 -16.39
N SER A 4 -15.43 -2.18 -15.69
CA SER A 4 -16.01 -1.99 -14.35
C SER A 4 -14.94 -1.86 -13.27
N LYS A 5 -13.82 -2.60 -13.37
CA LYS A 5 -12.67 -2.43 -12.44
C LYS A 5 -11.91 -1.11 -12.69
N LEU A 6 -11.83 -0.65 -13.94
CA LEU A 6 -11.38 0.72 -14.21
C LEU A 6 -12.38 1.74 -13.65
N GLY A 7 -13.69 1.48 -13.77
CA GLY A 7 -14.74 2.27 -13.12
C GLY A 7 -14.56 2.38 -11.61
N GLU A 8 -14.21 1.28 -10.92
CA GLU A 8 -13.84 1.30 -9.50
C GLU A 8 -12.57 2.13 -9.24
N MET A 9 -11.57 2.08 -10.12
CA MET A 9 -10.38 2.93 -10.03
C MET A 9 -10.68 4.42 -10.30
N PHE A 10 -11.83 4.75 -10.91
CA PHE A 10 -12.32 6.14 -11.05
C PHE A 10 -13.37 6.52 -10.00
N SER A 11 -14.08 5.58 -9.38
CA SER A 11 -15.01 5.84 -8.27
C SER A 11 -14.31 5.86 -6.90
N MET A 12 -13.15 5.20 -6.78
CA MET A 12 -12.14 5.45 -5.73
C MET A 12 -11.39 6.78 -5.93
N VAL A 13 -11.80 7.61 -6.90
CA VAL A 13 -11.40 9.01 -7.02
C VAL A 13 -12.63 9.92 -6.81
N PRO A 14 -13.24 9.98 -5.60
CA PRO A 14 -14.19 11.03 -5.28
C PRO A 14 -13.50 12.40 -5.36
N GLU A 15 -14.10 13.36 -6.06
CA GLU A 15 -13.87 14.81 -5.97
C GLU A 15 -12.43 15.31 -5.64
N TYR A 16 -11.40 14.74 -6.27
CA TYR A 16 -9.96 15.03 -6.07
C TYR A 16 -9.50 16.42 -6.58
N THR A 17 -10.34 17.44 -6.40
CA THR A 17 -10.21 18.79 -6.95
C THR A 17 -10.59 19.90 -5.94
N ARG A 18 -11.06 19.54 -4.75
CA ARG A 18 -11.03 20.40 -3.56
C ARG A 18 -10.10 19.74 -2.55
N MET A 19 -9.21 20.53 -1.95
CA MET A 19 -8.10 20.05 -1.10
C MET A 19 -7.10 19.16 -1.86
N ILE A 20 -6.30 19.80 -2.71
CA ILE A 20 -4.85 19.58 -2.61
C ILE A 20 -4.44 20.44 -1.39
N PRO A 21 -4.10 19.87 -0.22
CA PRO A 21 -3.27 20.61 0.72
C PRO A 21 -1.96 20.91 -0.01
N GLU A 22 -1.40 22.12 0.15
CA GLU A 22 -0.07 22.44 -0.38
C GLU A 22 0.99 21.60 0.34
N MET A 23 1.14 20.34 -0.08
CA MET A 23 2.16 19.41 0.41
C MET A 23 3.51 19.84 -0.18
N ASP A 24 4.11 20.86 0.43
CA ASP A 24 5.42 21.35 0.03
C ASP A 24 6.50 20.33 0.43
N GLU A 25 7.00 19.55 -0.54
CA GLU A 25 8.13 18.63 -0.31
C GLU A 25 9.43 19.37 0.05
N ARG A 26 9.45 20.71 0.01
CA ARG A 26 10.57 21.55 0.50
C ARG A 26 10.56 21.75 2.01
N THR A 27 9.40 21.67 2.70
CA THR A 27 9.36 21.84 4.15
C THR A 27 9.61 20.50 4.86
N GLY A 28 10.88 20.20 5.14
CA GLY A 28 11.30 19.32 6.26
C GLY A 28 11.01 19.95 7.64
N LEU A 29 9.88 20.66 7.76
CA LEU A 29 9.55 21.57 8.87
C LEU A 29 8.05 21.56 9.15
N ALA A 30 7.48 20.36 9.26
CA ALA A 30 6.33 20.18 10.14
C ALA A 30 6.88 19.78 11.53
N LYS A 31 6.86 20.72 12.48
CA LYS A 31 6.90 20.32 13.90
C LYS A 31 5.65 19.50 14.16
N SER A 32 5.81 18.29 14.67
CA SER A 32 4.71 17.35 14.89
C SER A 32 3.82 17.79 16.06
N GLU A 33 2.57 18.15 15.77
CA GLU A 33 1.48 18.17 16.75
C GLU A 33 0.62 16.89 16.69
N GLY A 34 1.13 15.84 16.04
CA GLY A 34 0.65 14.47 16.18
C GLY A 34 1.59 13.66 17.06
N HIS A 35 1.27 13.54 18.35
CA HIS A 35 2.01 12.68 19.28
C HIS A 35 1.80 11.20 18.86
N HIS A 36 2.81 10.57 18.26
CA HIS A 36 2.97 9.13 18.43
C HIS A 36 3.36 8.94 19.90
N VAL A 37 2.44 8.43 20.69
CA VAL A 37 2.73 8.11 22.09
C VAL A 37 3.60 6.86 22.06
N GLY A 38 4.91 7.06 22.22
CA GLY A 38 5.88 5.95 22.36
C GLY A 38 5.43 4.96 23.44
N PRO A 39 5.92 3.71 23.43
CA PRO A 39 5.31 2.59 24.15
C PRO A 39 5.39 2.72 25.68
N GLY A 40 4.48 3.51 26.25
CA GLY A 40 4.30 3.69 27.68
C GLY A 40 3.70 2.44 28.31
N SER A 41 4.30 1.96 29.39
CA SER A 41 3.97 0.71 30.10
C SER A 41 2.65 0.72 30.88
N ASN A 42 1.73 1.66 30.60
CA ASN A 42 0.45 1.79 31.28
C ASN A 42 -0.66 1.04 30.53
N GLY A 43 -1.07 -0.12 31.07
CA GLY A 43 -2.28 -0.82 30.64
C GLY A 43 -2.13 -2.29 30.19
N GLY A 44 -1.03 -2.97 30.52
CA GLY A 44 -0.86 -4.40 30.20
C GLY A 44 -0.58 -4.70 28.72
N ARG A 45 -0.32 -3.66 27.92
CA ARG A 45 0.12 -3.72 26.52
C ARG A 45 1.64 -3.58 26.44
N LYS A 46 2.30 -4.40 25.62
CA LYS A 46 3.76 -4.43 25.47
C LYS A 46 4.16 -4.53 24.00
N LEU A 47 5.04 -3.65 23.53
CA LEU A 47 5.64 -3.76 22.19
C LEU A 47 6.63 -4.93 22.15
N LYS A 48 6.55 -5.76 21.11
CA LYS A 48 7.32 -7.01 20.95
C LYS A 48 8.24 -6.99 19.74
N TYR A 49 7.80 -6.39 18.64
CA TYR A 49 8.58 -6.32 17.41
C TYR A 49 8.18 -5.13 16.55
N VAL A 50 9.14 -4.58 15.79
CA VAL A 50 8.89 -3.52 14.81
C VAL A 50 9.49 -3.90 13.45
N GLN A 51 8.74 -3.68 12.38
CA GLN A 51 9.22 -3.80 11.01
C GLN A 51 8.92 -2.49 10.28
N ALA A 52 9.91 -1.87 9.65
CA ALA A 52 9.68 -0.60 8.97
C ALA A 52 10.46 -0.46 7.67
N ILE A 53 9.79 0.09 6.63
CA ILE A 53 10.37 0.33 5.31
C ILE A 53 10.17 1.77 4.89
N TRP A 54 11.22 2.41 4.35
CA TRP A 54 11.14 3.78 3.85
C TRP A 54 11.56 3.93 2.40
N ARG A 55 11.00 4.96 1.77
CA ARG A 55 11.55 5.51 0.53
C ARG A 55 12.79 6.33 0.88
N HIS A 56 13.86 6.22 0.10
CA HIS A 56 14.98 7.17 0.17
C HIS A 56 14.51 8.65 0.15
N GLY A 57 15.34 9.55 0.70
CA GLY A 57 15.12 10.99 0.65
C GLY A 57 15.16 11.58 -0.77
N ASP A 58 15.05 12.90 -0.87
CA ASP A 58 15.16 13.63 -2.14
C ASP A 58 16.47 13.35 -2.92
N ARG A 59 16.37 13.40 -4.25
CA ARG A 59 17.46 13.01 -5.15
C ARG A 59 17.39 13.73 -6.50
N ALA A 60 18.56 13.81 -7.14
CA ALA A 60 18.69 14.24 -8.53
C ALA A 60 17.78 13.42 -9.49
N PRO A 61 17.33 14.02 -10.63
CA PRO A 61 16.68 13.30 -11.73
C PRO A 61 17.49 12.10 -12.22
N LYS A 62 16.84 11.17 -12.92
CA LYS A 62 17.57 10.03 -13.52
C LYS A 62 18.35 10.41 -14.78
N LYS A 63 17.97 11.53 -15.38
CA LYS A 63 18.48 12.17 -16.60
C LYS A 63 17.71 13.49 -16.79
N LYS A 64 18.07 14.29 -17.80
CA LYS A 64 17.26 15.44 -18.27
C LYS A 64 15.79 15.06 -18.44
N ALA A 65 14.89 15.96 -18.04
CA ALA A 65 13.46 15.72 -18.21
C ALA A 65 13.03 15.78 -19.68
N TYR A 66 13.62 16.70 -20.46
CA TYR A 66 13.41 16.87 -21.90
C TYR A 66 14.73 17.25 -22.59
N SER A 67 14.81 17.20 -23.93
CA SER A 67 16.09 17.33 -24.65
C SER A 67 16.67 18.74 -24.59
N SER A 68 15.81 19.76 -24.66
CA SER A 68 16.18 21.18 -24.48
C SER A 68 16.16 21.64 -23.02
N ASP A 69 16.13 20.71 -22.06
CA ASP A 69 16.28 21.01 -20.63
C ASP A 69 17.70 21.53 -20.37
N LYS A 70 17.79 22.63 -19.62
CA LYS A 70 19.06 23.29 -19.31
C LYS A 70 19.80 22.65 -18.13
N TYR A 71 19.12 21.87 -17.29
CA TYR A 71 19.70 21.23 -16.13
C TYR A 71 20.18 19.83 -16.49
N ASP A 72 21.49 19.69 -16.71
CA ASP A 72 22.12 18.38 -16.97
C ASP A 72 22.77 17.78 -15.72
N GLY A 73 23.48 16.66 -15.89
CA GLY A 73 24.07 15.92 -14.77
C GLY A 73 25.16 16.70 -14.03
N SER A 74 25.79 17.68 -14.67
CA SER A 74 26.80 18.56 -14.05
C SER A 74 26.19 19.57 -13.07
N TYR A 75 24.89 19.86 -13.20
CA TYR A 75 24.18 20.73 -12.26
C TYR A 75 23.97 20.07 -10.90
N TRP A 76 23.99 18.74 -10.84
CA TRP A 76 23.79 17.96 -9.63
C TRP A 76 25.17 17.60 -9.05
N PRO A 77 25.53 18.04 -7.82
CA PRO A 77 26.91 17.89 -7.30
C PRO A 77 27.44 16.44 -7.21
N ARG A 78 26.54 15.45 -7.17
CA ARG A 78 26.85 14.01 -7.18
C ARG A 78 26.40 13.31 -8.47
N GLY A 79 25.95 14.06 -9.47
CA GLY A 79 25.40 13.53 -10.71
C GLY A 79 23.97 12.97 -10.58
N TRP A 80 23.53 12.28 -11.62
CA TRP A 80 22.17 11.76 -11.75
C TRP A 80 21.81 10.70 -10.70
N SER A 81 20.52 10.65 -10.33
CA SER A 81 19.92 9.72 -9.38
C SER A 81 20.43 9.76 -7.94
N GLN A 82 21.50 10.50 -7.64
CA GLN A 82 22.10 10.55 -6.30
C GLN A 82 21.29 11.36 -5.30
N LEU A 83 21.37 10.94 -4.04
CA LEU A 83 20.71 11.60 -2.91
C LEU A 83 21.26 13.03 -2.73
N THR A 84 20.39 14.01 -2.59
CA THR A 84 20.77 15.42 -2.36
C THR A 84 21.05 15.69 -0.88
N ASN A 85 21.58 16.87 -0.53
CA ASN A 85 21.73 17.24 0.88
C ASN A 85 20.36 17.40 1.57
N LEU A 86 19.34 17.85 0.83
CA LEU A 86 17.94 17.85 1.29
C LEU A 86 17.48 16.42 1.61
N GLY A 87 17.73 15.47 0.71
CA GLY A 87 17.39 14.06 0.94
C GLY A 87 18.16 13.42 2.08
N MET A 88 19.41 13.82 2.33
CA MET A 88 20.17 13.40 3.52
C MET A 88 19.49 13.92 4.80
N ASN A 89 19.17 15.22 4.87
CA ASN A 89 18.50 15.79 6.05
C ASN A 89 17.15 15.12 6.35
N GLN A 90 16.31 14.92 5.33
CA GLN A 90 15.03 14.20 5.46
C GLN A 90 15.20 12.78 6.05
N MET A 91 16.27 12.07 5.66
CA MET A 91 16.56 10.74 6.20
C MET A 91 17.09 10.80 7.64
N ARG A 92 17.89 11.81 7.99
CA ARG A 92 18.37 12.04 9.35
C ARG A 92 17.21 12.39 10.29
N GLU A 93 16.29 13.25 9.85
CA GLU A 93 15.05 13.59 10.55
C GLU A 93 14.17 12.35 10.80
N LEU A 94 14.05 11.45 9.81
CA LEU A 94 13.37 10.17 9.99
C LEU A 94 14.08 9.30 11.04
N GLY A 95 15.42 9.27 11.03
CA GLY A 95 16.22 8.57 12.05
C GLY A 95 16.00 9.12 13.45
N SER A 96 16.01 10.45 13.61
CA SER A 96 15.78 11.10 14.91
C SER A 96 14.36 10.89 15.43
N TYR A 97 13.36 10.81 14.55
CA TYR A 97 12.01 10.36 14.92
C TYR A 97 12.01 8.90 15.45
N PHE A 98 12.76 7.99 14.84
CA PHE A 98 12.90 6.62 15.37
C PHE A 98 13.63 6.60 16.73
N ARG A 99 14.60 7.49 16.95
CA ARG A 99 15.22 7.67 18.28
C ARG A 99 14.18 8.10 19.32
N GLU A 100 13.45 9.17 19.04
CA GLU A 100 12.43 9.73 19.94
C GLU A 100 11.33 8.72 20.31
N VAL A 101 10.91 7.86 19.37
CA VAL A 101 9.83 6.89 19.61
C VAL A 101 10.30 5.58 20.24
N TYR A 102 11.50 5.09 19.90
CA TYR A 102 11.92 3.72 20.25
C TYR A 102 13.16 3.60 21.13
N ALA A 103 14.07 4.57 21.16
CA ALA A 103 15.24 4.48 22.04
C ALA A 103 14.81 4.58 23.51
N ASP A 104 15.46 3.79 24.37
CA ASP A 104 15.19 3.62 25.81
C ASP A 104 13.77 3.11 26.18
N HIS A 105 12.82 3.13 25.25
CA HIS A 105 11.45 2.63 25.42
C HIS A 105 11.25 1.24 24.81
N PHE A 106 11.99 0.90 23.75
CA PHE A 106 11.90 -0.40 23.09
C PHE A 106 13.28 -0.96 22.73
N VAL A 107 14.11 -0.22 22.02
CA VAL A 107 15.53 -0.55 21.73
C VAL A 107 16.45 0.22 22.67
N SER A 108 17.67 -0.27 22.86
CA SER A 108 18.75 0.46 23.54
C SER A 108 19.03 1.80 22.84
N SER A 109 19.39 2.84 23.61
CA SER A 109 19.88 4.13 23.10
C SER A 109 21.25 4.03 22.42
N GLU A 110 22.11 3.15 22.93
CA GLU A 110 23.34 2.64 22.29
C GLU A 110 22.98 1.58 21.24
N TYR A 111 23.67 1.58 20.09
CA TYR A 111 23.44 0.59 19.03
C TYR A 111 23.81 -0.84 19.45
N GLN A 112 22.83 -1.75 19.39
CA GLN A 112 23.01 -3.17 19.70
C GLN A 112 22.82 -4.06 18.44
N PRO A 113 23.85 -4.78 17.96
CA PRO A 113 23.80 -5.57 16.70
C PRO A 113 22.79 -6.72 16.67
N ASN A 114 22.31 -7.16 17.82
CA ASN A 114 21.26 -8.18 17.93
C ASN A 114 19.86 -7.56 17.94
N GLU A 115 19.67 -6.34 18.45
CA GLU A 115 18.36 -5.71 18.58
C GLU A 115 17.80 -5.21 17.25
N ILE A 116 18.66 -4.67 16.38
CA ILE A 116 18.24 -4.09 15.10
C ILE A 116 19.06 -4.59 13.91
N MET A 117 18.48 -4.50 12.71
CA MET A 117 19.19 -4.73 11.45
C MET A 117 18.61 -3.85 10.35
N VAL A 118 19.49 -3.21 9.55
CA VAL A 118 19.07 -2.40 8.39
C VAL A 118 19.47 -3.11 7.09
N LYS A 119 18.49 -3.33 6.21
CA LYS A 119 18.68 -3.91 4.87
C LYS A 119 18.28 -2.89 3.80
N SER A 120 19.15 -2.64 2.83
CA SER A 120 18.93 -1.66 1.74
C SER A 120 18.85 -2.36 0.39
N SER A 121 18.17 -1.77 -0.60
CA SER A 121 18.47 -2.13 -1.99
C SER A 121 19.86 -1.65 -2.41
N GLN A 122 20.43 -2.24 -3.46
CA GLN A 122 21.78 -1.93 -4.00
C GLN A 122 21.93 -0.53 -4.62
N ASP A 123 20.87 0.28 -4.71
CA ASP A 123 20.98 1.61 -5.31
C ASP A 123 21.63 2.59 -4.32
N ASP A 124 22.70 3.28 -4.71
CA ASP A 124 23.48 4.22 -3.87
C ASP A 124 22.63 5.11 -2.97
N ARG A 125 21.60 5.73 -3.55
CA ARG A 125 20.64 6.61 -2.84
C ARG A 125 19.87 5.93 -1.70
N ALA A 126 19.70 4.61 -1.72
CA ALA A 126 19.08 3.84 -0.64
C ALA A 126 20.11 3.43 0.42
N LEU A 127 21.32 3.04 -0.01
CA LEU A 127 22.44 2.74 0.90
C LEU A 127 22.84 3.99 1.72
N VAL A 128 23.03 5.12 1.05
CA VAL A 128 23.33 6.42 1.69
C VAL A 128 22.16 6.89 2.55
N ALA A 129 20.91 6.68 2.12
CA ALA A 129 19.74 6.99 2.94
C ALA A 129 19.70 6.17 4.25
N ALA A 130 20.09 4.89 4.21
CA ALA A 130 20.18 4.04 5.39
C ALA A 130 21.28 4.50 6.36
N GLN A 131 22.47 4.84 5.84
CA GLN A 131 23.57 5.37 6.65
C GLN A 131 23.22 6.68 7.35
N VAL A 132 22.53 7.60 6.65
CA VAL A 132 22.14 8.89 7.21
C VAL A 132 20.95 8.77 8.17
N PHE A 133 20.02 7.85 7.92
CA PHE A 133 18.99 7.46 8.89
C PHE A 133 19.61 6.93 10.18
N LEU A 134 20.61 6.04 10.09
CA LEU A 134 21.32 5.51 11.25
C LEU A 134 22.04 6.59 12.06
N ASN A 135 22.62 7.62 11.43
CA ASN A 135 23.15 8.78 12.15
C ASN A 135 22.09 9.59 12.93
N GLY A 136 20.84 9.59 12.46
CA GLY A 136 19.72 10.21 13.17
C GLY A 136 19.21 9.36 14.34
N PHE A 137 19.25 8.04 14.21
CA PHE A 137 18.72 7.08 15.19
C PHE A 137 19.73 6.77 16.32
N PHE A 138 21.00 6.55 15.95
CA PHE A 138 22.11 6.27 16.86
C PHE A 138 23.26 7.29 16.66
N PRO A 139 23.06 8.57 17.01
CA PRO A 139 24.19 9.45 17.24
C PRO A 139 25.04 8.89 18.39
N PRO A 140 26.39 8.92 18.33
CA PRO A 140 27.23 8.53 19.45
C PRO A 140 27.00 9.45 20.66
N GLU A 141 26.81 8.87 21.83
CA GLU A 141 26.63 9.57 23.12
C GLU A 141 27.66 9.12 24.16
N GLN A 142 28.21 7.90 24.05
CA GLN A 142 29.27 7.37 24.90
C GLN A 142 30.64 7.36 24.20
N ASP A 143 31.73 7.53 24.95
CA ASP A 143 33.11 7.61 24.44
C ASP A 143 33.51 6.45 23.50
N HIS A 144 32.97 5.24 23.70
CA HIS A 144 33.28 4.07 22.88
C HIS A 144 32.49 3.98 21.56
N GLU A 145 31.43 4.77 21.40
CA GLU A 145 30.68 4.89 20.14
C GLU A 145 31.39 5.85 19.15
N TYR A 146 32.16 6.81 19.68
CA TYR A 146 32.98 7.71 18.87
C TYR A 146 34.21 6.98 18.28
N PHE A 147 34.14 6.63 17.00
CA PHE A 147 35.34 6.14 16.27
C PHE A 147 36.38 7.27 16.04
N ASP A 148 35.93 8.54 16.01
CA ASP A 148 36.73 9.77 15.99
C ASP A 148 35.99 10.81 16.84
N ALA A 149 36.66 11.35 17.87
CA ALA A 149 36.08 12.33 18.80
C ALA A 149 35.65 13.66 18.12
N ASN A 150 36.10 13.93 16.90
CA ASN A 150 35.73 15.12 16.13
C ASN A 150 34.54 14.89 15.19
N LEU A 151 34.03 13.66 15.08
CA LEU A 151 32.90 13.33 14.20
C LEU A 151 31.74 12.70 14.99
N ASN A 152 30.61 13.41 15.03
CA ASN A 152 29.35 12.93 15.63
C ASN A 152 28.66 11.90 14.71
N TRP A 153 29.30 10.74 14.55
CA TRP A 153 28.85 9.60 13.75
C TRP A 153 29.52 8.32 14.26
N GLN A 154 28.80 7.20 14.21
CA GLN A 154 29.33 5.86 14.48
C GLN A 154 29.09 4.92 13.28
N PRO A 155 30.02 4.01 12.94
CA PRO A 155 29.89 3.09 11.82
C PRO A 155 28.95 1.92 12.14
N ILE A 156 27.72 1.99 11.65
CA ILE A 156 26.70 0.93 11.80
C ILE A 156 26.50 0.17 10.46
N PRO A 157 26.46 -1.18 10.46
CA PRO A 157 26.33 -1.96 9.24
C PRO A 157 24.97 -1.80 8.55
N VAL A 158 25.01 -1.64 7.23
CA VAL A 158 23.83 -1.70 6.33
C VAL A 158 24.02 -2.89 5.39
N TYR A 159 23.12 -3.85 5.45
CA TYR A 159 23.16 -5.04 4.60
C TYR A 159 22.51 -4.77 3.26
N SER A 160 23.12 -5.19 2.15
CA SER A 160 22.46 -5.08 0.84
C SER A 160 21.51 -6.25 0.59
N SER A 161 20.37 -5.97 -0.03
CA SER A 161 19.44 -6.94 -0.61
C SER A 161 19.85 -7.28 -2.05
N GLY A 162 19.54 -8.51 -2.47
CA GLY A 162 19.80 -9.01 -3.82
C GLY A 162 21.27 -9.31 -4.13
N SER A 163 21.46 -9.95 -5.28
CA SER A 163 22.78 -10.29 -5.85
C SER A 163 22.89 -9.73 -7.28
N GLU A 164 24.09 -9.68 -7.85
CA GLU A 164 24.27 -9.26 -9.24
C GLU A 164 23.60 -10.23 -10.24
N SER A 165 23.55 -11.52 -9.91
CA SER A 165 22.99 -12.57 -10.77
C SER A 165 21.46 -12.69 -10.69
N GLU A 166 20.87 -12.49 -9.52
CA GLU A 166 19.42 -12.65 -9.30
C GLU A 166 18.68 -11.31 -9.22
N GLY A 167 19.41 -10.20 -9.04
CA GLY A 167 18.84 -8.89 -8.75
C GLY A 167 18.24 -8.84 -7.34
N ASP A 168 17.32 -7.89 -7.12
CA ASP A 168 16.69 -7.63 -5.83
C ASP A 168 15.15 -7.68 -5.96
N PRO A 169 14.55 -8.88 -5.93
CA PRO A 169 13.10 -9.04 -6.02
C PRO A 169 12.35 -8.52 -4.79
N MET A 170 13.03 -8.25 -3.67
CA MET A 170 12.40 -7.87 -2.40
C MET A 170 12.34 -6.35 -2.22
N LEU A 171 13.47 -5.63 -2.36
CA LEU A 171 13.51 -4.18 -2.16
C LEU A 171 13.53 -3.37 -3.46
N LYS A 172 13.66 -4.03 -4.62
CA LYS A 172 13.59 -3.41 -5.95
C LYS A 172 12.73 -4.22 -6.95
N PRO A 173 11.52 -4.70 -6.58
CA PRO A 173 10.72 -5.64 -7.40
C PRO A 173 10.42 -5.12 -8.81
N THR A 174 10.19 -3.81 -8.98
CA THR A 174 9.91 -3.23 -10.31
C THR A 174 11.12 -3.18 -11.27
N GLY A 175 12.33 -3.43 -10.77
CA GLY A 175 13.56 -3.61 -11.56
C GLY A 175 13.94 -5.07 -11.79
N PHE A 176 13.35 -6.01 -11.05
CA PHE A 176 13.62 -7.45 -11.16
C PHE A 176 13.07 -8.05 -12.47
N ASN A 177 13.72 -9.09 -12.98
CA ASN A 177 13.38 -9.70 -14.26
C ASN A 177 12.24 -10.72 -14.13
N CYS A 178 11.01 -10.24 -14.00
CA CYS A 178 9.81 -11.06 -13.99
C CYS A 178 9.01 -10.90 -15.31
N PRO A 179 9.06 -11.84 -16.27
CA PRO A 179 8.32 -11.78 -17.55
C PRO A 179 6.81 -11.64 -17.35
N THR A 180 6.24 -12.39 -16.40
CA THR A 180 4.82 -12.35 -16.04
C THR A 180 4.37 -10.96 -15.58
N TYR A 181 5.10 -10.38 -14.63
CA TYR A 181 4.87 -9.00 -14.17
C TYR A 181 5.00 -7.99 -15.33
N LYS A 182 6.00 -8.15 -16.21
CA LYS A 182 6.15 -7.29 -17.40
C LYS A 182 4.93 -7.35 -18.32
N ALA A 183 4.34 -8.53 -18.53
CA ALA A 183 3.14 -8.70 -19.34
C ALA A 183 1.89 -8.08 -18.68
N LEU A 184 1.64 -8.38 -17.40
CA LEU A 184 0.52 -7.83 -16.64
C LEU A 184 0.61 -6.30 -16.52
N ARG A 185 1.78 -5.77 -16.15
CA ARG A 185 2.03 -4.32 -16.07
C ARG A 185 1.81 -3.63 -17.42
N LYS A 186 2.19 -4.26 -18.53
CA LYS A 186 1.93 -3.71 -19.87
C LYS A 186 0.41 -3.59 -20.10
N LYS A 187 -0.36 -4.63 -19.81
CA LYS A 187 -1.83 -4.63 -19.91
C LYS A 187 -2.46 -3.52 -19.06
N ALA A 188 -2.01 -3.34 -17.82
CA ALA A 188 -2.46 -2.27 -16.94
C ALA A 188 -2.08 -0.87 -17.47
N ALA A 189 -0.85 -0.68 -17.94
CA ALA A 189 -0.39 0.58 -18.52
C ALA A 189 -1.11 0.95 -19.82
N ASP A 190 -1.36 -0.02 -20.71
CA ASP A 190 -2.15 0.18 -21.93
C ASP A 190 -3.61 0.56 -21.59
N ALA A 191 -4.18 -0.01 -20.52
CA ALA A 191 -5.52 0.32 -20.02
C ALA A 191 -5.60 1.74 -19.41
N VAL A 192 -4.60 2.17 -18.64
CA VAL A 192 -4.51 3.56 -18.13
C VAL A 192 -4.31 4.55 -19.28
N GLU A 193 -3.45 4.22 -20.26
CA GLU A 193 -3.21 5.06 -21.43
C GLU A 193 -4.49 5.30 -22.23
N ALA A 194 -5.32 4.27 -22.39
CA ALA A 194 -6.61 4.36 -23.08
C ALA A 194 -7.62 5.33 -22.43
N VAL A 195 -7.46 5.67 -21.15
CA VAL A 195 -8.33 6.65 -20.46
C VAL A 195 -7.66 8.01 -20.29
N LEU A 196 -6.38 8.05 -19.90
CA LEU A 196 -5.70 9.32 -19.61
C LEU A 196 -5.33 10.12 -20.87
N MET A 197 -4.99 9.46 -21.98
CA MET A 197 -4.63 10.18 -23.21
C MET A 197 -5.84 10.91 -23.82
N PRO A 198 -7.07 10.33 -23.86
CA PRO A 198 -8.27 11.08 -24.22
C PRO A 198 -8.68 12.13 -23.18
N LYS A 199 -8.64 11.80 -21.87
CA LYS A 199 -9.02 12.73 -20.79
C LYS A 199 -8.24 14.05 -20.87
N TYR A 200 -6.95 13.97 -21.19
CA TYR A 200 -6.03 15.11 -21.26
C TYR A 200 -5.61 15.48 -22.69
N ALA A 201 -6.48 15.27 -23.68
CA ALA A 201 -6.16 15.44 -25.10
C ALA A 201 -5.53 16.81 -25.46
N ASP A 202 -6.02 17.92 -24.91
CA ASP A 202 -5.49 19.26 -25.18
C ASP A 202 -4.03 19.42 -24.68
N LEU A 203 -3.75 18.85 -23.50
CA LEU A 203 -2.41 18.82 -22.93
C LEU A 203 -1.50 17.89 -23.72
N VAL A 204 -1.99 16.72 -24.12
CA VAL A 204 -1.27 15.73 -24.93
C VAL A 204 -0.82 16.36 -26.26
N GLU A 205 -1.69 17.12 -26.92
CA GLU A 205 -1.36 17.81 -28.17
C GLU A 205 -0.35 18.94 -27.95
N PHE A 206 -0.55 19.76 -26.92
CA PHE A 206 0.38 20.83 -26.56
C PHE A 206 1.79 20.32 -26.20
N LEU A 207 1.88 19.17 -25.53
CA LEU A 207 3.17 18.55 -25.19
C LEU A 207 3.79 17.75 -26.35
N ARG A 208 3.03 17.40 -27.39
CA ARG A 208 3.52 16.65 -28.56
C ARG A 208 4.85 17.18 -29.13
N PRO A 209 5.03 18.48 -29.47
CA PRO A 209 6.29 18.97 -30.02
C PRO A 209 7.45 18.96 -29.02
N ILE A 210 7.18 19.10 -27.71
CA ILE A 210 8.21 19.03 -26.65
C ILE A 210 8.68 17.59 -26.49
N VAL A 211 7.73 16.66 -26.37
CA VAL A 211 8.02 15.24 -26.15
C VAL A 211 8.62 14.58 -27.40
N GLN A 212 8.20 14.97 -28.60
CA GLN A 212 8.74 14.40 -29.84
C GLN A 212 10.22 14.78 -30.07
N LYS A 213 10.69 15.93 -29.56
CA LYS A 213 12.13 16.28 -29.51
C LYS A 213 12.94 15.43 -28.53
N ASN A 214 12.31 14.59 -27.71
CA ASN A 214 12.96 13.70 -26.74
C ASN A 214 13.09 12.27 -27.25
N LEU A 215 12.72 12.00 -28.51
CA LEU A 215 12.65 10.68 -29.12
C LEU A 215 13.50 10.66 -30.38
N ASP A 216 14.29 9.60 -30.55
CA ASP A 216 15.25 9.47 -31.65
C ASP A 216 14.58 9.44 -33.04
N LYS A 217 13.28 9.12 -33.08
CA LYS A 217 12.44 9.09 -34.28
C LYS A 217 11.03 9.61 -34.00
N PRO A 218 10.34 10.21 -34.99
CA PRO A 218 8.89 10.38 -34.99
C PRO A 218 8.18 9.06 -34.70
N GLN A 219 7.35 9.03 -33.66
CA GLN A 219 6.63 7.83 -33.25
C GLN A 219 5.28 8.16 -32.60
N LYS A 220 4.39 7.18 -32.49
CA LYS A 220 3.14 7.35 -31.72
C LYS A 220 3.49 7.74 -30.28
N LEU A 221 2.92 8.86 -29.84
CA LEU A 221 3.03 9.37 -28.48
C LEU A 221 2.29 8.41 -27.53
N ARG A 222 3.00 7.88 -26.53
CA ARG A 222 2.47 7.02 -25.46
C ARG A 222 2.36 7.81 -24.16
N LEU A 223 1.53 7.36 -23.21
CA LEU A 223 1.39 7.98 -21.88
C LEU A 223 2.76 8.14 -21.20
N ARG A 224 3.54 7.06 -21.19
CA ARG A 224 4.91 6.99 -20.64
C ARG A 224 5.91 7.98 -21.26
N ASN A 225 5.62 8.58 -22.41
CA ASN A 225 6.46 9.64 -22.97
C ASN A 225 6.21 10.98 -22.27
N ILE A 226 4.96 11.25 -21.89
CA ILE A 226 4.53 12.47 -21.17
C ILE A 226 4.88 12.36 -19.68
N THR A 227 4.52 11.25 -19.03
CA THR A 227 4.71 11.06 -17.57
C THR A 227 6.17 10.95 -17.12
N LYS A 228 7.13 10.94 -18.06
CA LYS A 228 8.57 11.12 -17.80
C LYS A 228 8.94 12.58 -17.49
N LEU A 229 8.18 13.55 -17.98
CA LEU A 229 8.37 14.98 -17.68
C LEU A 229 8.15 15.29 -16.18
N VAL A 230 7.60 14.36 -15.40
CA VAL A 230 7.48 14.47 -13.94
C VAL A 230 8.81 14.77 -13.23
N ASP A 231 9.95 14.40 -13.83
CA ASP A 231 11.27 14.67 -13.23
C ASP A 231 11.56 16.19 -13.14
N ILE A 232 10.87 17.05 -13.90
CA ILE A 232 10.86 18.53 -13.74
C ILE A 232 10.48 18.93 -12.31
N GLN A 233 9.60 18.18 -11.65
CA GLN A 233 9.18 18.47 -10.27
C GLN A 233 10.39 18.50 -9.32
N ARG A 234 11.44 17.71 -9.60
CA ARG A 234 12.69 17.67 -8.81
C ARG A 234 13.46 18.98 -8.90
N GLU A 235 13.55 19.53 -10.10
CA GLU A 235 14.19 20.81 -10.35
C GLU A 235 13.41 21.93 -9.65
N MET A 236 12.07 21.90 -9.72
CA MET A 236 11.21 22.84 -9.01
C MET A 236 11.41 22.79 -7.48
N PHE A 237 11.59 21.62 -6.87
CA PHE A 237 11.91 21.51 -5.44
C PHE A 237 13.27 22.11 -5.06
N HIS A 238 14.21 22.20 -6.01
CA HIS A 238 15.49 22.89 -5.84
C HIS A 238 15.43 24.36 -6.25
N ASN A 239 14.22 24.93 -6.35
CA ASN A 239 13.94 26.31 -6.77
C ASN A 239 14.55 26.66 -8.15
N LEU A 240 14.67 25.67 -9.02
CA LEU A 240 15.23 25.84 -10.36
C LEU A 240 14.18 26.35 -11.33
N SER A 241 14.45 27.51 -11.93
CA SER A 241 13.57 28.20 -12.89
C SER A 241 13.17 27.29 -14.06
N GLN A 242 11.87 27.14 -14.29
CA GLN A 242 11.31 26.35 -15.38
C GLN A 242 10.75 27.23 -16.51
N PRO A 243 10.64 26.71 -17.75
CA PRO A 243 9.97 27.43 -18.83
C PRO A 243 8.48 27.64 -18.54
N GLU A 244 7.90 28.72 -19.06
CA GLU A 244 6.49 29.11 -18.82
C GLU A 244 5.47 28.00 -19.10
N TRP A 245 5.74 27.12 -20.09
CA TRP A 245 4.84 26.02 -20.46
C TRP A 245 4.60 25.03 -19.30
N VAL A 246 5.54 24.90 -18.36
CA VAL A 246 5.44 24.05 -17.16
C VAL A 246 4.39 24.58 -16.20
N HIS A 247 4.25 25.91 -16.12
CA HIS A 247 3.32 26.61 -15.23
C HIS A 247 1.99 26.98 -15.88
N LYS A 248 1.85 26.83 -17.21
CA LYS A 248 0.59 27.05 -17.95
C LYS A 248 -0.57 26.31 -17.26
N ARG A 249 -1.61 27.06 -16.89
CA ARG A 249 -2.84 26.52 -16.29
C ARG A 249 -3.90 26.19 -17.34
N TRP A 250 -4.72 25.19 -17.03
CA TRP A 250 -5.71 24.62 -17.92
C TRP A 250 -7.11 24.72 -17.31
N PRO A 251 -7.95 25.70 -17.69
CA PRO A 251 -9.28 25.90 -17.11
C PRO A 251 -10.17 24.66 -17.17
N GLN A 252 -10.15 23.92 -18.28
CA GLN A 252 -10.91 22.68 -18.48
C GLN A 252 -10.48 21.53 -17.56
N TYR A 253 -9.29 21.61 -16.95
CA TYR A 253 -8.76 20.65 -16.00
C TYR A 253 -8.69 21.27 -14.59
N ALA A 254 -9.72 22.05 -14.25
CA ALA A 254 -9.89 22.76 -12.98
C ALA A 254 -8.68 23.65 -12.61
N HIS A 255 -8.18 24.40 -13.60
CA HIS A 255 -7.04 25.32 -13.48
C HIS A 255 -5.71 24.71 -13.00
N LYS A 256 -5.59 23.37 -13.00
CA LYS A 256 -4.31 22.67 -12.77
C LYS A 256 -3.25 23.15 -13.76
N SER A 257 -2.01 23.25 -13.32
CA SER A 257 -0.88 23.56 -14.22
C SER A 257 -0.47 22.33 -15.03
N THR A 258 0.28 22.55 -16.11
CA THR A 258 0.87 21.46 -16.92
C THR A 258 1.61 20.44 -16.05
N ILE A 259 2.43 20.88 -15.08
CA ILE A 259 3.16 19.95 -14.21
C ILE A 259 2.24 19.21 -13.24
N ASP A 260 1.19 19.83 -12.69
CA ASP A 260 0.23 19.16 -11.80
C ASP A 260 -0.46 17.98 -12.51
N ILE A 261 -0.87 18.20 -13.77
CA ILE A 261 -1.51 17.15 -14.57
C ILE A 261 -0.52 16.04 -14.94
N ILE A 262 0.74 16.39 -15.28
CA ILE A 262 1.80 15.40 -15.53
C ILE A 262 2.07 14.55 -14.27
N VAL A 263 2.05 15.16 -13.08
CA VAL A 263 2.20 14.48 -11.79
C VAL A 263 1.01 13.56 -11.53
N GLU A 264 -0.23 14.00 -11.73
CA GLU A 264 -1.44 13.16 -11.62
C GLU A 264 -1.38 11.97 -12.59
N MET A 265 -1.09 12.22 -13.87
CA MET A 265 -0.99 11.18 -14.90
C MET A 265 0.08 10.15 -14.55
N ARG A 266 1.24 10.59 -14.05
CA ARG A 266 2.30 9.68 -13.59
C ARG A 266 1.90 8.91 -12.34
N TYR A 267 1.14 9.53 -11.44
CA TYR A 267 0.70 8.89 -10.22
C TYR A 267 -0.25 7.73 -10.53
N ILE A 268 -1.27 7.97 -11.36
CA ILE A 268 -2.21 6.94 -11.83
C ILE A 268 -1.48 5.83 -12.61
N GLU A 269 -0.56 6.18 -13.52
CA GLU A 269 0.30 5.22 -14.23
C GLU A 269 1.08 4.34 -13.24
N ARG A 270 1.66 4.93 -12.18
CA ARG A 270 2.49 4.22 -11.20
C ARG A 270 1.67 3.29 -10.31
N ASN A 271 0.49 3.70 -9.86
CA ASN A 271 -0.38 2.85 -9.05
C ASN A 271 -0.89 1.64 -9.83
N ALA A 272 -1.21 1.81 -11.11
CA ALA A 272 -1.63 0.70 -11.97
C ALA A 272 -0.54 -0.35 -12.21
N GLU A 273 0.72 -0.11 -11.84
CA GLU A 273 1.77 -1.13 -11.81
C GLU A 273 1.60 -2.14 -10.65
N PHE A 274 0.70 -1.86 -9.69
CA PHE A 274 0.51 -2.64 -8.46
C PHE A 274 -0.95 -2.92 -8.09
N ASN A 275 -1.90 -2.10 -8.59
CA ASN A 275 -3.34 -2.14 -8.27
C ASN A 275 -4.09 -3.32 -8.93
N GLU A 276 -3.56 -4.52 -8.79
CA GLU A 276 -4.17 -5.81 -9.11
C GLU A 276 -3.55 -6.87 -8.19
N THR A 277 -4.33 -7.84 -7.70
CA THR A 277 -3.83 -8.89 -6.80
C THR A 277 -2.62 -9.62 -7.39
N SER A 278 -2.63 -9.95 -8.69
CA SER A 278 -1.50 -10.59 -9.36
C SER A 278 -0.26 -9.69 -9.49
N LEU A 279 -0.43 -8.37 -9.60
CA LEU A 279 0.67 -7.41 -9.69
C LEU A 279 1.33 -7.20 -8.33
N SER A 280 0.53 -6.95 -7.29
CA SER A 280 0.99 -6.81 -5.91
C SER A 280 1.61 -8.10 -5.37
N TYR A 281 1.00 -9.26 -5.59
CA TYR A 281 1.59 -10.56 -5.24
C TYR A 281 2.99 -10.76 -5.85
N LEU A 282 3.16 -10.50 -7.16
CA LEU A 282 4.45 -10.65 -7.85
C LEU A 282 5.49 -9.55 -7.52
N THR A 283 5.15 -8.53 -6.73
CA THR A 283 6.06 -7.40 -6.42
C THR A 283 6.25 -7.16 -4.93
N GLY A 284 5.18 -7.00 -4.15
CA GLY A 284 5.21 -6.81 -2.71
C GLY A 284 5.12 -8.12 -1.93
N GLY A 285 4.63 -9.21 -2.55
CA GLY A 285 4.37 -10.49 -1.88
C GLY A 285 5.60 -11.10 -1.19
N LEU A 286 6.80 -10.97 -1.76
CA LEU A 286 8.03 -11.49 -1.15
C LEU A 286 8.42 -10.76 0.15
N LEU A 287 8.26 -9.43 0.16
CA LEU A 287 8.50 -8.62 1.36
C LEU A 287 7.39 -8.82 2.40
N LEU A 288 6.14 -8.99 1.95
CA LEU A 288 5.04 -9.37 2.83
C LEU A 288 5.27 -10.73 3.49
N GLY A 289 5.76 -11.74 2.75
CA GLY A 289 6.10 -13.05 3.31
C GLY A 289 7.14 -12.97 4.42
N ASP A 290 8.25 -12.26 4.19
CA ASP A 290 9.27 -11.96 5.21
C ASP A 290 8.67 -11.25 6.45
N TRP A 291 7.72 -10.33 6.23
CA TRP A 291 7.02 -9.67 7.34
C TRP A 291 6.11 -10.62 8.14
N LEU A 292 5.31 -11.46 7.47
CA LEU A 292 4.39 -12.39 8.15
C LEU A 292 5.13 -13.51 8.89
N ASP A 293 6.12 -14.14 8.25
CA ASP A 293 6.94 -15.21 8.87
C ASP A 293 7.61 -14.71 10.15
N ARG A 294 8.16 -13.49 10.11
CA ARG A 294 8.85 -12.89 11.25
C ARG A 294 7.91 -12.61 12.42
N LEU A 295 6.69 -12.15 12.16
CA LEU A 295 5.66 -12.01 13.21
C LEU A 295 5.32 -13.37 13.83
N GLN A 296 5.11 -14.39 13.01
CA GLN A 296 4.82 -15.75 13.49
C GLN A 296 5.99 -16.38 14.24
N ALA A 297 7.24 -16.09 13.88
CA ALA A 297 8.42 -16.56 14.60
C ALA A 297 8.53 -15.91 15.98
N VAL A 298 8.35 -14.58 16.07
CA VAL A 298 8.35 -13.83 17.34
C VAL A 298 7.28 -14.36 18.30
N THR A 299 6.04 -14.56 17.84
CA THR A 299 4.95 -15.01 18.73
C THR A 299 5.04 -16.48 19.12
N ARG A 300 5.77 -17.31 18.36
CA ARG A 300 6.09 -18.70 18.73
C ARG A 300 7.32 -18.80 19.66
N GLY A 301 7.94 -17.68 20.02
CA GLY A 301 9.15 -17.66 20.84
C GLY A 301 10.39 -18.20 20.12
N GLU A 302 10.37 -18.23 18.78
CA GLU A 302 11.52 -18.64 17.98
C GLU A 302 12.61 -17.55 18.00
N SER A 303 13.87 -17.96 17.92
CA SER A 303 14.99 -17.02 17.86
C SER A 303 14.99 -16.27 16.52
N VAL A 304 14.58 -15.01 16.53
CA VAL A 304 14.64 -14.12 15.37
C VAL A 304 15.84 -13.19 15.43
N THR A 305 16.48 -12.98 14.29
CA THR A 305 17.51 -11.95 14.10
C THR A 305 17.02 -10.95 13.05
N PRO A 306 17.00 -9.64 13.35
CA PRO A 306 17.24 -9.03 14.66
C PRO A 306 16.12 -9.33 15.67
N THR A 307 16.36 -9.13 16.97
CA THR A 307 15.44 -9.51 18.06
C THR A 307 14.33 -8.52 18.34
N LYS A 308 14.46 -7.24 17.93
CA LYS A 308 13.46 -6.19 18.17
C LYS A 308 12.98 -5.49 16.90
N MET A 309 13.88 -5.10 15.99
CA MET A 309 13.52 -4.20 14.89
C MET A 309 14.22 -4.51 13.55
N MET A 310 13.43 -4.87 12.53
CA MET A 310 13.92 -5.10 11.17
C MET A 310 13.58 -3.91 10.25
N LEU A 311 14.59 -3.30 9.65
CA LEU A 311 14.48 -2.03 8.93
C LEU A 311 14.90 -2.15 7.47
N TYR A 312 14.18 -1.46 6.57
CA TYR A 312 14.37 -1.58 5.13
C TYR A 312 14.49 -0.22 4.42
N SER A 313 15.58 0.01 3.69
CA SER A 313 15.80 1.21 2.86
C SER A 313 15.54 0.91 1.38
N ALA A 314 14.53 1.56 0.80
CA ALA A 314 14.00 1.17 -0.51
C ALA A 314 13.48 2.37 -1.34
N HIS A 315 12.37 2.17 -2.06
CA HIS A 315 11.87 3.02 -3.13
C HIS A 315 10.36 3.19 -3.06
N ASP A 316 9.83 4.22 -3.74
CA ASP A 316 8.38 4.47 -3.83
C ASP A 316 7.60 3.23 -4.29
N GLY A 317 8.03 2.58 -5.36
CA GLY A 317 7.40 1.37 -5.87
C GLY A 317 7.48 0.16 -4.94
N THR A 318 8.41 0.14 -3.99
CA THR A 318 8.51 -0.94 -2.99
C THR A 318 7.47 -0.71 -1.89
N LEU A 319 7.29 0.53 -1.42
CA LEU A 319 6.23 0.90 -0.49
C LEU A 319 4.84 0.71 -1.11
N ILE A 320 4.62 1.18 -2.34
CA ILE A 320 3.33 1.03 -3.04
C ILE A 320 3.01 -0.46 -3.24
N ALA A 321 3.98 -1.28 -3.67
CA ALA A 321 3.79 -2.72 -3.81
C ALA A 321 3.37 -3.37 -2.48
N LEU A 322 4.07 -3.06 -1.38
CA LEU A 322 3.76 -3.61 -0.07
C LEU A 322 2.39 -3.13 0.45
N LEU A 323 2.02 -1.86 0.28
CA LEU A 323 0.70 -1.33 0.65
C LEU A 323 -0.44 -2.07 -0.05
N TYR A 324 -0.30 -2.37 -1.35
CA TYR A 324 -1.28 -3.18 -2.08
C TYR A 324 -1.28 -4.65 -1.63
N SER A 325 -0.11 -5.26 -1.38
CA SER A 325 -0.03 -6.64 -0.85
C SER A 325 -0.66 -6.77 0.54
N LEU A 326 -0.46 -5.78 1.41
CA LEU A 326 -1.07 -5.64 2.73
C LEU A 326 -2.59 -5.36 2.68
N GLN A 327 -3.17 -5.12 1.49
CA GLN A 327 -4.55 -4.62 1.34
C GLN A 327 -4.83 -3.42 2.27
N ALA A 328 -3.84 -2.54 2.46
CA ALA A 328 -3.99 -1.38 3.32
C ALA A 328 -5.10 -0.46 2.77
N ILE A 329 -5.95 0.04 3.65
CA ILE A 329 -6.84 1.17 3.38
C ILE A 329 -5.97 2.42 3.55
N TRP A 330 -5.63 3.05 2.43
CA TRP A 330 -4.86 4.28 2.36
C TRP A 330 -5.50 5.21 1.32
N ASP A 331 -5.15 6.48 1.41
CA ASP A 331 -5.73 7.57 0.63
C ASP A 331 -5.43 7.52 -0.89
N GLY A 332 -4.47 6.68 -1.29
CA GLY A 332 -4.02 6.60 -2.68
C GLY A 332 -3.34 7.89 -3.13
N PHE A 333 -2.48 8.49 -2.30
CA PHE A 333 -1.66 9.65 -2.66
C PHE A 333 -0.21 9.29 -3.08
N LYS A 334 0.54 10.30 -3.53
CA LYS A 334 1.99 10.20 -3.80
C LYS A 334 2.72 9.72 -2.54
N VAL A 335 3.62 8.75 -2.69
CA VAL A 335 4.58 8.34 -1.65
C VAL A 335 5.73 9.36 -1.61
N PRO A 336 5.81 10.29 -0.63
CA PRO A 336 6.79 11.38 -0.63
C PRO A 336 8.21 10.91 -0.32
N TYR A 337 9.20 11.79 -0.31
CA TYR A 337 10.56 11.42 0.14
C TYR A 337 10.60 11.17 1.65
N ALA A 338 11.48 10.25 2.08
CA ALA A 338 11.60 9.80 3.47
C ALA A 338 10.29 9.30 4.12
N SER A 339 9.25 9.02 3.33
CA SER A 339 8.03 8.41 3.84
C SER A 339 8.31 6.98 4.30
N CYS A 340 7.73 6.58 5.43
CA CYS A 340 7.98 5.29 6.06
C CYS A 340 6.67 4.57 6.37
N LEU A 341 6.60 3.28 6.04
CA LEU A 341 5.57 2.38 6.52
C LEU A 341 6.16 1.57 7.69
N ILE A 342 5.50 1.61 8.83
CA ILE A 342 5.90 0.99 10.09
C ILE A 342 4.82 -0.02 10.46
N LEU A 343 5.22 -1.22 10.87
CA LEU A 343 4.38 -2.25 11.45
C LEU A 343 4.90 -2.55 12.86
N GLU A 344 4.01 -2.46 13.83
CA GLU A 344 4.29 -2.68 15.25
C GLU A 344 3.50 -3.90 15.76
N LEU A 345 4.17 -4.84 16.42
CA LEU A 345 3.57 -6.05 17.03
C LEU A 345 3.48 -5.86 18.54
N TYR A 346 2.26 -5.92 19.08
CA TYR A 346 1.95 -5.79 20.49
C TYR A 346 1.46 -7.10 21.10
N GLU A 347 1.81 -7.32 22.36
CA GLU A 347 1.28 -8.34 23.28
C GLU A 347 0.34 -7.65 24.27
N VAL A 348 -0.86 -8.19 24.46
CA VAL A 348 -1.87 -7.69 25.41
C VAL A 348 -2.50 -8.89 26.11
N GLY A 349 -2.06 -9.17 27.35
CA GLY A 349 -2.35 -10.46 27.98
C GLY A 349 -1.68 -11.60 27.21
N ASP A 350 -2.45 -12.63 26.85
CA ASP A 350 -1.98 -13.76 26.03
C ASP A 350 -2.20 -13.54 24.51
N ASP A 351 -2.85 -12.44 24.11
CA ASP A 351 -3.21 -12.13 22.72
C ASP A 351 -2.19 -11.19 22.05
N TYR A 352 -2.07 -11.29 20.72
CA TYR A 352 -1.18 -10.46 19.91
C TYR A 352 -1.92 -9.60 18.88
N PHE A 353 -1.46 -8.36 18.71
CA PHE A 353 -2.08 -7.34 17.84
C PHE A 353 -1.04 -6.67 16.95
N VAL A 354 -1.43 -6.33 15.73
CA VAL A 354 -0.59 -5.66 14.72
C VAL A 354 -1.18 -4.30 14.40
N GLU A 355 -0.36 -3.26 14.51
CA GLU A 355 -0.69 -1.88 14.12
C GLU A 355 0.21 -1.42 12.97
N LEU A 356 -0.32 -0.54 12.12
CA LEU A 356 0.33 -0.08 10.88
C LEU A 356 0.28 1.44 10.82
N PHE A 357 1.45 2.08 10.72
CA PHE A 357 1.59 3.53 10.65
C PHE A 357 2.27 3.95 9.36
N TYR A 358 1.74 4.96 8.69
CA TYR A 358 2.33 5.57 7.52
C TYR A 358 2.78 6.99 7.84
N ARG A 359 4.11 7.19 7.89
CA ARG A 359 4.74 8.48 8.14
C ARG A 359 5.02 9.20 6.82
N ARG A 360 4.55 10.44 6.71
CA ARG A 360 4.74 11.32 5.54
C ARG A 360 4.85 12.78 5.98
N SER A 361 5.92 13.47 5.58
CA SER A 361 6.09 14.92 5.82
C SER A 361 5.81 15.37 7.28
N GLY A 362 6.17 14.55 8.27
CA GLY A 362 5.92 14.81 9.70
C GLY A 362 4.60 14.27 10.26
N LEU A 363 3.60 13.99 9.41
CA LEU A 363 2.35 13.33 9.79
C LEU A 363 2.56 11.82 9.99
N ASN A 364 1.85 11.23 10.95
CA ASN A 364 1.81 9.80 11.23
C ASN A 364 0.35 9.33 11.12
N GLU A 365 0.00 8.63 10.05
CA GLU A 365 -1.35 8.14 9.78
C GLU A 365 -1.49 6.67 10.19
N HIS A 366 -2.49 6.32 11.01
CA HIS A 366 -2.75 4.91 11.33
C HIS A 366 -3.54 4.25 10.18
N LEU A 367 -2.88 3.34 9.45
CA LEU A 367 -3.51 2.57 8.38
C LEU A 367 -4.28 1.37 8.94
N THR A 368 -5.24 0.86 8.17
CA THR A 368 -6.03 -0.33 8.53
C THR A 368 -5.99 -1.33 7.37
N VAL A 369 -5.75 -2.62 7.66
CA VAL A 369 -5.87 -3.67 6.64
C VAL A 369 -7.34 -3.90 6.31
N LYS A 370 -7.69 -4.00 5.01
CA LYS A 370 -9.06 -4.29 4.57
C LYS A 370 -9.60 -5.55 5.24
N GLY A 371 -10.72 -5.40 5.95
CA GLY A 371 -11.34 -6.49 6.70
C GLY A 371 -10.78 -6.69 8.11
N CYS A 372 -9.95 -5.78 8.63
CA CYS A 372 -9.55 -5.71 10.04
C CYS A 372 -9.90 -4.37 10.69
N ILE A 373 -9.56 -4.22 11.97
CA ILE A 373 -9.55 -2.95 12.72
C ILE A 373 -8.11 -2.41 12.80
N GLN A 374 -7.94 -1.18 13.30
CA GLN A 374 -6.62 -0.54 13.45
C GLN A 374 -5.63 -1.42 14.24
N SER A 375 -5.96 -1.76 15.49
CA SER A 375 -5.21 -2.74 16.29
C SER A 375 -5.64 -4.16 15.90
N CYS A 376 -5.07 -4.69 14.83
CA CYS A 376 -5.56 -5.90 14.16
C CYS A 376 -5.10 -7.18 14.90
N PRO A 377 -5.99 -8.07 15.37
CA PRO A 377 -5.57 -9.34 16.00
C PRO A 377 -4.70 -10.16 15.05
N LEU A 378 -3.57 -10.67 15.53
CA LEU A 378 -2.53 -11.28 14.69
C LEU A 378 -3.05 -12.45 13.83
N ASP A 379 -3.85 -13.36 14.40
CA ASP A 379 -4.45 -14.46 13.64
C ASP A 379 -5.31 -13.96 12.47
N ARG A 380 -6.05 -12.84 12.67
CA ARG A 380 -6.85 -12.22 11.61
C ARG A 380 -5.97 -11.53 10.57
N PHE A 381 -4.93 -10.84 11.00
CA PHE A 381 -3.92 -10.22 10.13
C PHE A 381 -3.28 -11.26 9.20
N LEU A 382 -2.80 -12.38 9.76
CA LEU A 382 -2.19 -13.47 9.02
C LEU A 382 -3.18 -14.12 8.04
N ASN A 383 -4.40 -14.43 8.49
CA ASN A 383 -5.42 -15.07 7.65
C ASN A 383 -5.87 -14.19 6.47
N LEU A 384 -5.95 -12.86 6.64
CA LEU A 384 -6.31 -11.94 5.55
C LEU A 384 -5.21 -11.80 4.49
N LEU A 385 -3.96 -12.04 4.85
CA LEU A 385 -2.78 -11.68 4.05
C LEU A 385 -1.98 -12.87 3.51
N ARG A 386 -2.18 -14.08 4.05
CA ARG A 386 -1.46 -15.30 3.64
C ARG A 386 -1.51 -15.58 2.14
N ALA A 387 -2.64 -15.30 1.48
CA ALA A 387 -2.80 -15.50 0.03
C ALA A 387 -2.05 -14.45 -0.83
N ASN A 388 -1.65 -13.32 -0.24
CA ASN A 388 -0.90 -12.26 -0.91
C ASN A 388 0.63 -12.37 -0.68
N ALA A 389 1.06 -13.29 0.18
CA ALA A 389 2.45 -13.45 0.61
C ALA A 389 3.21 -14.50 -0.22
N ILE A 390 4.51 -14.28 -0.39
CA ILE A 390 5.46 -15.22 -0.98
C ILE A 390 6.62 -15.41 0.00
N TYR A 391 6.81 -16.61 0.52
CA TYR A 391 7.75 -16.86 1.61
C TYR A 391 9.19 -17.14 1.17
N ASN A 392 9.45 -17.33 -0.13
CA ASN A 392 10.80 -17.54 -0.65
C ASN A 392 10.90 -17.24 -2.16
N THR A 393 12.14 -17.03 -2.63
CA THR A 393 12.45 -16.74 -4.04
C THR A 393 12.10 -17.91 -4.96
N GLU A 394 12.21 -19.16 -4.52
CA GLU A 394 11.81 -20.32 -5.33
C GLU A 394 10.31 -20.28 -5.67
N THR A 395 9.45 -19.93 -4.72
CA THR A 395 8.00 -19.76 -4.90
C THR A 395 7.70 -18.59 -5.82
N LEU A 396 8.47 -17.50 -5.76
CA LEU A 396 8.40 -16.41 -6.75
C LEU A 396 8.74 -16.93 -8.15
N HIS A 397 9.84 -17.65 -8.33
CA HIS A 397 10.24 -18.22 -9.62
C HIS A 397 9.21 -19.23 -10.17
N ARG A 398 8.64 -20.09 -9.31
CA ARG A 398 7.52 -20.98 -9.69
C ARG A 398 6.27 -20.19 -10.08
N SER A 399 5.94 -19.11 -9.38
CA SER A 399 4.80 -18.24 -9.69
C SER A 399 4.96 -17.53 -11.05
N ILE A 400 6.20 -17.18 -11.43
CA ILE A 400 6.49 -16.66 -12.78
C ILE A 400 6.09 -17.70 -13.83
N ILE A 401 6.49 -18.96 -13.65
CA ILE A 401 6.24 -20.06 -14.62
C ILE A 401 4.76 -20.47 -14.63
N GLY A 402 4.13 -20.63 -13.47
CA GLY A 402 2.73 -21.07 -13.35
C GLY A 402 1.74 -20.12 -14.02
N VAL A 403 1.93 -18.80 -13.89
CA VAL A 403 1.10 -17.82 -14.59
C VAL A 403 1.38 -17.80 -16.09
N VAL A 404 2.60 -18.12 -16.55
CA VAL A 404 2.86 -18.31 -17.99
C VAL A 404 2.07 -19.50 -18.54
N LEU A 405 2.00 -20.63 -17.83
CA LEU A 405 1.19 -21.78 -18.25
C LEU A 405 -0.32 -21.45 -18.30
N LEU A 406 -0.84 -20.70 -17.34
CA LEU A 406 -2.23 -20.23 -17.34
C LEU A 406 -2.52 -19.23 -18.48
N LEU A 407 -1.59 -18.33 -18.77
CA LEU A 407 -1.71 -17.39 -19.90
C LEU A 407 -1.62 -18.10 -21.26
N LEU A 408 -0.85 -19.18 -21.36
CA LEU A 408 -0.80 -20.02 -22.56
C LEU A 408 -2.09 -20.85 -22.73
N ALA A 409 -2.63 -21.42 -21.65
CA ALA A 409 -3.91 -22.12 -21.69
C ALA A 409 -5.07 -21.22 -22.16
N ASN A 410 -5.15 -19.99 -21.65
CA ASN A 410 -6.13 -18.99 -22.09
C ASN A 410 -5.94 -18.49 -23.54
N PHE A 411 -4.82 -18.81 -24.20
CA PHE A 411 -4.59 -18.52 -25.62
C PHE A 411 -5.13 -19.62 -26.54
N SER A 412 -5.19 -20.88 -26.09
CA SER A 412 -5.82 -21.97 -26.85
C SER A 412 -7.34 -21.85 -26.92
N ASP A 413 -7.99 -21.41 -25.83
CA ASP A 413 -9.46 -21.20 -25.76
C ASP A 413 -9.99 -20.07 -26.66
N GLN A 414 -9.13 -19.35 -27.38
CA GLN A 414 -9.53 -18.29 -28.33
C GLN A 414 -9.50 -18.74 -29.80
N GLN A 415 -9.14 -20.00 -30.12
CA GLN A 415 -9.15 -20.50 -31.50
C GLN A 415 -10.30 -21.45 -31.86
N ASP A 416 -10.97 -22.10 -30.89
CA ASP A 416 -12.06 -23.05 -31.14
C ASP A 416 -13.47 -22.46 -30.95
N THR A 417 -13.82 -21.45 -31.76
CA THR A 417 -15.23 -21.03 -31.97
C THR A 417 -15.57 -20.75 -33.43
N SER A 418 -15.43 -21.77 -34.29
CA SER A 418 -16.07 -21.79 -35.61
C SER A 418 -16.59 -23.18 -35.97
N SER A 419 -17.84 -23.47 -35.58
CA SER A 419 -18.58 -24.61 -36.16
C SER A 419 -19.10 -24.24 -37.56
N PRO A 420 -19.12 -25.18 -38.53
CA PRO A 420 -19.45 -24.88 -39.92
C PRO A 420 -20.96 -24.96 -40.20
N GLU A 421 -21.48 -24.03 -41.02
CA GLU A 421 -22.78 -24.19 -41.69
C GLU A 421 -22.62 -24.84 -43.09
N PRO A 422 -23.69 -25.47 -43.63
CA PRO A 422 -23.56 -26.51 -44.63
C PRO A 422 -23.39 -26.00 -46.08
N SER A 423 -22.81 -26.87 -46.90
CA SER A 423 -22.54 -26.66 -48.31
C SER A 423 -23.81 -26.65 -49.18
N SER A 424 -23.90 -25.66 -50.08
CA SER A 424 -24.71 -25.75 -51.30
C SER A 424 -23.89 -25.30 -52.51
N THR A 425 -23.55 -26.27 -53.38
CA THR A 425 -22.79 -26.06 -54.62
C THR A 425 -23.65 -25.50 -55.75
N VAL A 426 -23.20 -24.42 -56.41
CA VAL A 426 -23.54 -24.10 -57.82
C VAL A 426 -22.27 -23.61 -58.54
N SER A 427 -22.21 -23.85 -59.85
CA SER A 427 -20.99 -23.92 -60.66
C SER A 427 -20.48 -22.58 -61.22
N THR A 428 -19.14 -22.52 -61.36
CA THR A 428 -18.34 -21.89 -62.45
C THR A 428 -19.03 -21.06 -63.54
N GLN A 429 -18.48 -19.88 -63.85
CA GLN A 429 -17.84 -19.63 -65.17
C GLN A 429 -16.95 -18.37 -65.19
N GLU A 430 -16.11 -18.28 -66.24
CA GLU A 430 -15.00 -17.34 -66.40
C GLU A 430 -15.41 -16.01 -67.06
N ALA A 431 -14.60 -14.95 -66.89
CA ALA A 431 -13.79 -14.34 -67.98
C ALA A 431 -13.54 -12.81 -67.89
N ALA A 432 -12.35 -12.42 -68.38
CA ALA A 432 -12.03 -11.15 -69.06
C ALA A 432 -12.03 -9.80 -68.31
N THR A 433 -10.82 -9.43 -67.83
CA THR A 433 -10.18 -8.11 -68.08
C THR A 433 -10.23 -7.73 -69.58
N PRO A 434 -10.21 -6.43 -70.00
CA PRO A 434 -8.95 -5.66 -69.90
C PRO A 434 -8.98 -4.11 -69.84
N THR A 435 -7.82 -3.56 -69.44
CA THR A 435 -7.16 -2.29 -69.86
C THR A 435 -7.84 -0.92 -69.69
N GLY A 436 -7.09 0.03 -69.11
CA GLY A 436 -7.37 1.48 -69.26
C GLY A 436 -6.67 2.39 -68.24
N ALA A 437 -5.47 2.89 -68.57
CA ALA A 437 -4.76 3.98 -67.88
C ALA A 437 -3.83 4.67 -68.90
N PRO A 438 -3.20 5.85 -68.64
CA PRO A 438 -3.30 6.73 -67.47
C PRO A 438 -3.44 8.25 -67.84
N SER A 439 -3.23 9.14 -66.84
CA SER A 439 -2.69 10.53 -66.98
C SER A 439 -3.65 11.60 -67.56
N THR A 440 -3.56 12.90 -67.23
CA THR A 440 -2.79 13.76 -66.28
C THR A 440 -3.74 14.84 -65.70
N ASP A 441 -3.35 15.60 -64.66
CA ASP A 441 -3.40 17.08 -64.73
C ASP A 441 -2.91 17.84 -63.48
N SER A 442 -2.13 18.89 -63.73
CA SER A 442 -1.72 20.04 -62.90
C SER A 442 -0.63 20.82 -63.69
N PRO A 443 -0.38 22.14 -63.47
CA PRO A 443 -0.93 23.03 -62.43
C PRO A 443 -1.37 24.45 -62.89
N SER A 444 -1.90 25.21 -61.94
CA SER A 444 -1.75 26.68 -61.74
C SER A 444 -2.31 27.70 -62.75
N THR A 445 -3.09 28.66 -62.23
CA THR A 445 -2.92 30.10 -62.52
C THR A 445 -3.59 30.97 -61.43
N SER A 446 -3.21 32.24 -61.35
CA SER A 446 -3.47 33.19 -60.26
C SER A 446 -4.19 34.46 -60.74
N THR A 447 -4.95 35.15 -59.87
CA THR A 447 -5.13 36.63 -59.69
C THR A 447 -6.41 36.89 -58.86
N GLU A 448 -6.32 37.51 -57.67
CA GLU A 448 -6.48 38.94 -57.32
C GLU A 448 -7.91 39.38 -56.89
N ALA A 449 -7.97 39.90 -55.65
CA ALA A 449 -8.73 41.08 -55.17
C ALA A 449 -10.29 41.07 -55.19
N THR A 450 -11.04 41.82 -54.36
CA THR A 450 -10.73 43.02 -53.54
C THR A 450 -11.76 43.24 -52.40
N THR A 451 -11.38 43.94 -51.31
CA THR A 451 -12.25 44.74 -50.38
C THR A 451 -13.34 44.06 -49.52
N SER A 452 -13.73 44.54 -48.32
CA SER A 452 -13.45 45.84 -47.63
C SER A 452 -13.67 45.78 -46.10
N SER A 453 -12.91 46.63 -45.35
CA SER A 453 -13.25 47.40 -44.12
C SER A 453 -14.02 46.74 -42.94
N GLN A 454 -13.76 47.05 -41.67
CA GLN A 454 -13.47 48.38 -41.10
C GLN A 454 -12.46 48.36 -39.93
N SER A 455 -11.88 49.53 -39.65
CA SER A 455 -11.10 49.85 -38.47
C SER A 455 -11.55 51.19 -37.89
N SER A 456 -11.44 51.38 -36.57
CA SER A 456 -11.35 52.71 -35.96
C SER A 456 -10.68 52.66 -34.60
N SER A 457 -9.68 53.51 -34.43
CA SER A 457 -9.04 53.93 -33.18
C SER A 457 -9.88 55.07 -32.57
N SER A 458 -9.62 55.73 -31.43
CA SER A 458 -8.42 55.93 -30.58
C SER A 458 -8.82 56.66 -29.27
N GLN A 459 -7.80 56.95 -28.42
CA GLN A 459 -7.69 58.08 -27.47
C GLN A 459 -7.95 57.86 -25.97
N SER A 460 -6.92 58.21 -25.19
CA SER A 460 -6.98 58.60 -23.77
C SER A 460 -7.25 60.11 -23.64
N PRO A 461 -7.52 60.60 -22.41
CA PRO A 461 -6.63 61.64 -21.89
C PRO A 461 -6.26 61.45 -20.39
N SER A 462 -5.41 62.33 -19.87
CA SER A 462 -4.83 62.29 -18.53
C SER A 462 -4.84 63.69 -17.85
N SER A 463 -4.48 63.74 -16.55
CA SER A 463 -4.41 64.92 -15.65
C SER A 463 -5.78 65.46 -15.15
N THR A 464 -5.92 66.09 -13.98
CA THR A 464 -4.98 66.82 -13.10
C THR A 464 -5.19 66.56 -11.58
N ASN A 465 -4.23 66.98 -10.75
CA ASN A 465 -4.33 67.02 -9.28
C ASN A 465 -5.08 68.28 -8.80
N GLU A 466 -5.71 68.22 -7.62
CA GLU A 466 -5.64 69.34 -6.66
C GLU A 466 -5.82 68.90 -5.19
N VAL A 467 -5.34 69.73 -4.26
CA VAL A 467 -5.10 69.40 -2.84
C VAL A 467 -5.83 70.39 -1.94
N THR A 468 -6.52 69.93 -0.87
CA THR A 468 -6.95 70.82 0.22
C THR A 468 -6.98 70.10 1.59
N THR A 469 -5.90 70.32 2.34
CA THR A 469 -5.71 70.41 3.81
C THR A 469 -6.58 69.64 4.85
N LEU A 470 -5.85 69.09 5.82
CA LEU A 470 -6.24 68.53 7.13
C LEU A 470 -7.00 69.51 8.06
N PRO A 471 -7.55 69.01 9.18
CA PRO A 471 -6.82 69.22 10.45
C PRO A 471 -6.46 67.93 11.20
N GLN A 472 -5.45 68.02 12.07
CA GLN A 472 -4.95 66.94 12.89
C GLN A 472 -5.79 66.76 14.17
N SER A 473 -5.97 65.52 14.62
CA SER A 473 -6.02 65.22 16.06
C SER A 473 -5.44 63.84 16.35
N SER A 474 -4.41 63.82 17.20
CA SER A 474 -3.70 62.63 17.64
C SER A 474 -4.46 61.85 18.72
N SER A 475 -4.58 60.53 18.57
CA SER A 475 -4.38 59.59 19.68
C SER A 475 -4.19 58.17 19.17
N SER A 476 -2.98 57.62 19.37
CA SER A 476 -2.73 56.20 19.25
C SER A 476 -3.38 55.45 20.42
N GLN A 477 -4.40 54.64 20.16
CA GLN A 477 -4.80 53.54 21.03
C GLN A 477 -5.14 52.29 20.17
N PRO A 478 -4.89 51.07 20.70
CA PRO A 478 -4.94 49.86 19.91
C PRO A 478 -6.37 49.48 19.56
N LEU A 479 -6.56 48.91 18.36
CA LEU A 479 -7.81 48.20 18.05
C LEU A 479 -7.88 46.98 18.96
N SER A 480 -8.76 47.01 19.95
CA SER A 480 -8.88 45.95 20.95
C SER A 480 -9.39 44.66 20.30
N THR A 481 -8.49 43.74 20.01
CA THR A 481 -8.83 42.36 19.68
C THR A 481 -9.21 41.64 20.96
N THR A 482 -10.44 41.86 21.43
CA THR A 482 -11.06 40.98 22.44
C THR A 482 -11.10 39.57 21.88
N THR A 483 -10.23 38.70 22.40
CA THR A 483 -10.33 37.25 22.19
C THR A 483 -11.72 36.81 22.63
N PRO A 484 -12.48 36.06 21.80
CA PRO A 484 -13.72 35.45 22.25
C PRO A 484 -13.42 34.55 23.45
N GLN A 485 -14.03 34.89 24.58
CA GLN A 485 -13.87 34.14 25.82
C GLN A 485 -14.95 33.06 25.82
N CYS A 486 -14.52 31.82 25.65
CA CYS A 486 -15.38 30.64 25.75
C CYS A 486 -15.58 30.23 27.20
N ASP A 487 -16.57 29.37 27.46
CA ASP A 487 -16.90 28.92 28.80
C ASP A 487 -15.95 27.81 29.31
N THR A 488 -16.21 27.32 30.52
CA THR A 488 -15.30 26.38 31.19
C THR A 488 -15.22 25.06 30.42
N ASN A 489 -14.00 24.59 30.18
CA ASN A 489 -13.67 23.42 29.35
C ASN A 489 -13.99 23.57 27.84
N GLU A 490 -14.23 24.79 27.36
CA GLU A 490 -14.32 25.08 25.93
C GLU A 490 -13.02 25.66 25.36
N GLN A 491 -12.86 25.54 24.05
CA GLN A 491 -11.77 26.11 23.27
C GLN A 491 -12.32 26.88 22.06
N PHE A 492 -11.88 28.13 21.89
CA PHE A 492 -12.23 28.90 20.71
C PHE A 492 -11.58 28.32 19.44
N ARG A 493 -12.40 27.99 18.44
CA ARG A 493 -11.98 27.47 17.14
C ARG A 493 -12.40 28.44 16.04
N LYS A 494 -11.42 28.97 15.31
CA LYS A 494 -11.68 29.73 14.06
C LYS A 494 -12.42 28.90 13.01
N CYS A 495 -12.27 27.59 13.07
CA CYS A 495 -12.97 26.58 12.28
C CYS A 495 -13.27 25.39 13.20
N GLY A 496 -14.51 25.29 13.68
CA GLY A 496 -15.01 24.19 14.49
C GLY A 496 -15.65 23.08 13.66
N SER A 497 -15.79 21.92 14.29
CA SER A 497 -16.40 20.72 13.71
C SER A 497 -17.92 20.85 13.62
N SER A 498 -18.54 20.37 12.54
CA SER A 498 -20.00 20.21 12.46
C SER A 498 -20.55 19.05 13.32
N CYS A 499 -19.66 18.20 13.85
CA CYS A 499 -19.96 17.08 14.74
C CYS A 499 -19.24 17.29 16.09
N GLU A 500 -19.78 18.14 16.96
CA GLU A 500 -19.25 18.25 18.32
C GLU A 500 -19.59 16.98 19.13
N PRO A 501 -18.66 16.40 19.89
CA PRO A 501 -18.95 15.29 20.80
C PRO A 501 -19.95 15.68 21.90
N THR A 502 -21.00 14.89 22.08
CA THR A 502 -22.01 15.08 23.14
C THR A 502 -22.04 13.88 24.09
N CYS A 503 -22.72 14.02 25.24
CA CYS A 503 -22.97 12.89 26.14
C CYS A 503 -23.77 11.75 25.49
N GLU A 504 -24.66 12.06 24.54
CA GLU A 504 -25.40 11.06 23.75
C GLU A 504 -24.56 10.44 22.64
N ASN A 505 -23.65 11.22 22.03
CA ASN A 505 -22.76 10.76 20.95
C ASN A 505 -21.29 11.22 21.19
N PRO A 506 -20.54 10.52 22.05
CA PRO A 506 -19.18 10.92 22.42
C PRO A 506 -18.15 10.77 21.30
N ASN A 507 -18.45 9.98 20.26
CA ASN A 507 -17.54 9.68 19.15
C ASN A 507 -18.30 9.66 17.82
N PRO A 508 -18.56 10.82 17.18
CA PRO A 508 -19.28 10.86 15.91
C PRO A 508 -18.49 10.17 14.77
N GLU A 509 -18.95 9.00 14.30
CA GLU A 509 -18.26 8.25 13.21
C GLU A 509 -18.37 8.92 11.82
N MET A 510 -19.31 9.85 11.62
CA MET A 510 -19.48 10.58 10.36
C MET A 510 -19.72 12.06 10.61
N CYS A 511 -18.92 12.89 9.95
CA CYS A 511 -18.95 14.35 10.04
C CYS A 511 -18.90 14.91 8.63
N THR A 512 -19.66 15.97 8.35
CA THR A 512 -19.45 16.75 7.13
C THR A 512 -18.16 17.55 7.26
N ALA A 513 -17.48 17.85 6.15
CA ALA A 513 -16.29 18.70 6.15
C ALA A 513 -16.64 20.21 6.31
N ASP A 514 -17.78 20.52 6.93
CA ASP A 514 -18.29 21.87 7.10
C ASP A 514 -17.58 22.55 8.26
N CYS A 515 -17.01 23.72 7.95
CA CYS A 515 -16.24 24.53 8.89
C CYS A 515 -17.17 25.52 9.60
N ILE A 516 -17.48 25.28 10.87
CA ILE A 516 -18.22 26.26 11.69
C ILE A 516 -17.26 27.39 12.06
N LEU A 517 -17.40 28.56 11.45
CA LEU A 517 -16.47 29.66 11.64
C LEU A 517 -16.64 30.34 13.00
N ASN A 518 -15.52 30.52 13.72
CA ASN A 518 -15.41 31.27 14.97
C ASN A 518 -16.36 30.80 16.09
N VAL A 519 -16.31 29.51 16.43
CA VAL A 519 -17.17 28.87 17.44
C VAL A 519 -16.37 28.41 18.66
N CYS A 520 -16.98 28.46 19.84
CA CYS A 520 -16.47 27.80 21.04
C CYS A 520 -16.95 26.35 21.04
N GLN A 521 -16.04 25.39 21.23
CA GLN A 521 -16.38 23.97 21.31
C GLN A 521 -15.63 23.31 22.44
N CYS A 522 -16.16 22.21 22.98
CA CYS A 522 -15.52 21.45 24.04
C CYS A 522 -14.04 21.15 23.70
N ALA A 523 -13.18 21.39 24.70
CA ALA A 523 -11.78 21.07 24.62
C ALA A 523 -11.58 19.55 24.47
N SER A 524 -10.44 19.14 23.92
CA SER A 524 -10.15 17.72 23.72
C SER A 524 -10.25 16.93 25.03
N GLY A 525 -11.07 15.87 25.06
CA GLY A 525 -11.36 15.07 26.25
C GLY A 525 -12.67 15.42 26.97
N PHE A 526 -13.37 16.49 26.56
CA PHE A 526 -14.69 16.89 27.07
C PHE A 526 -15.78 16.67 26.02
N VAL A 527 -17.02 16.46 26.49
CA VAL A 527 -18.22 16.30 25.67
C VAL A 527 -19.31 17.24 26.20
N ARG A 528 -20.19 17.72 25.31
CA ARG A 528 -21.30 18.61 25.69
C ARG A 528 -22.45 17.80 26.30
N ASN A 529 -22.90 18.16 27.51
CA ASN A 529 -24.07 17.55 28.14
C ASN A 529 -25.38 18.25 27.71
N ASP A 530 -26.51 17.75 28.20
CA ASP A 530 -27.84 18.28 27.87
C ASP A 530 -28.12 19.67 28.51
N ASP A 531 -27.30 20.06 29.49
CA ASP A 531 -27.30 21.38 30.15
C ASP A 531 -26.39 22.41 29.43
N ASP A 532 -25.87 22.08 28.24
CA ASP A 532 -24.95 22.87 27.39
C ASP A 532 -23.54 23.11 28.01
N GLU A 533 -23.15 22.30 29.00
CA GLU A 533 -21.83 22.35 29.65
C GLU A 533 -20.86 21.32 29.04
N CYS A 534 -19.60 21.73 28.84
CA CYS A 534 -18.53 20.82 28.45
C CYS A 534 -17.98 20.07 29.67
N VAL A 535 -18.39 18.81 29.82
CA VAL A 535 -18.06 17.94 30.94
C VAL A 535 -17.18 16.77 30.52
N LEU A 536 -16.51 16.12 31.46
CA LEU A 536 -15.83 14.85 31.17
C LEU A 536 -16.89 13.79 30.84
N LEU A 537 -16.58 12.83 29.97
CA LEU A 537 -17.50 11.75 29.62
C LEU A 537 -17.98 10.92 30.84
N SER A 538 -17.19 10.91 31.93
CA SER A 538 -17.55 10.30 33.22
C SER A 538 -18.58 11.08 34.04
N GLN A 539 -18.92 12.31 33.65
CA GLN A 539 -19.87 13.22 34.30
C GLN A 539 -21.21 13.32 33.55
N CYS A 540 -21.33 12.67 32.40
CA CYS A 540 -22.61 12.55 31.68
C CYS A 540 -23.63 11.81 32.54
N ASN A 541 -24.73 12.49 32.90
CA ASN A 541 -25.81 11.96 33.72
C ASN A 541 -26.65 10.93 32.96
N ASN A 542 -26.14 9.71 32.79
CA ASN A 542 -26.99 8.57 32.44
C ASN A 542 -26.88 7.47 33.49
N SER A 543 -27.96 7.32 34.26
CA SER A 543 -27.98 6.51 35.48
C SER A 543 -28.27 5.04 35.18
N THR A 544 -27.22 4.24 34.98
CA THR A 544 -27.20 2.87 35.51
C THR A 544 -25.85 2.55 36.12
N ASN A 545 -25.83 2.43 37.45
CA ASN A 545 -24.70 1.87 38.20
C ASN A 545 -24.67 0.34 37.97
N THR A 546 -24.25 -0.07 36.78
CA THR A 546 -24.29 -1.46 36.32
C THR A 546 -23.03 -2.20 36.75
N THR A 547 -23.03 -2.72 37.97
CA THR A 547 -22.03 -3.70 38.41
C THR A 547 -22.20 -4.98 37.59
N CYS A 548 -21.39 -5.14 36.55
CA CYS A 548 -21.32 -6.38 35.79
C CYS A 548 -20.74 -7.53 36.63
N GLY A 549 -21.00 -8.76 36.20
CA GLY A 549 -20.47 -9.96 36.84
C GLY A 549 -18.93 -10.05 36.76
N PRO A 550 -18.33 -11.00 37.51
CA PRO A 550 -16.91 -11.29 37.34
C PRO A 550 -16.60 -11.64 35.88
N ASN A 551 -15.52 -11.07 35.35
CA ASN A 551 -15.07 -11.20 33.97
C ASN A 551 -15.99 -10.61 32.88
N GLU A 552 -16.98 -9.82 33.26
CA GLU A 552 -17.80 -9.04 32.34
C GLU A 552 -17.35 -7.57 32.30
N ARG A 553 -17.67 -6.90 31.19
CA ARG A 553 -17.53 -5.45 31.01
C ARG A 553 -18.85 -4.88 30.50
N PHE A 554 -19.24 -3.72 31.00
CA PHE A 554 -20.39 -3.00 30.45
C PHE A 554 -20.03 -2.39 29.09
N TYR A 555 -20.85 -2.66 28.09
CA TYR A 555 -20.76 -2.05 26.77
C TYR A 555 -22.00 -1.20 26.53
N ASN A 556 -21.83 0.13 26.42
CA ASN A 556 -22.91 1.08 26.06
C ASN A 556 -23.49 0.78 24.66
N CYS A 557 -22.73 0.08 23.82
CA CYS A 557 -23.12 -0.41 22.53
C CYS A 557 -22.69 -1.87 22.46
N SER A 558 -23.60 -2.80 22.76
CA SER A 558 -23.26 -4.22 22.80
C SER A 558 -23.20 -4.81 21.39
N THR A 559 -22.42 -5.88 21.24
CA THR A 559 -22.23 -6.58 19.95
C THR A 559 -22.74 -8.02 20.06
N CYS A 560 -22.11 -8.97 19.37
CA CYS A 560 -22.42 -10.39 19.50
C CYS A 560 -21.55 -11.05 20.60
N ASP A 561 -22.08 -12.06 21.27
CA ASP A 561 -21.40 -12.69 22.40
C ASP A 561 -20.39 -13.74 21.94
N ARG A 562 -19.22 -13.73 22.61
CA ARG A 562 -18.19 -14.75 22.43
C ARG A 562 -18.50 -15.89 23.38
N THR A 563 -18.66 -17.11 22.87
CA THR A 563 -18.95 -18.29 23.70
C THR A 563 -17.80 -19.30 23.63
N CYS A 564 -17.76 -20.26 24.54
CA CYS A 564 -16.83 -21.39 24.43
C CYS A 564 -17.00 -22.19 23.13
N GLU A 565 -18.18 -22.15 22.51
CA GLU A 565 -18.52 -22.87 21.27
C GLU A 565 -18.19 -22.02 20.03
N ASN A 566 -18.21 -20.69 20.14
CA ASN A 566 -17.69 -19.77 19.13
C ASN A 566 -16.95 -18.59 19.79
N PRO A 567 -15.64 -18.72 20.07
CA PRO A 567 -14.85 -17.67 20.72
C PRO A 567 -14.63 -16.42 19.85
N ASN A 568 -14.73 -16.56 18.52
CA ASN A 568 -14.43 -15.53 17.53
C ASN A 568 -15.60 -15.33 16.54
N PRO A 569 -16.79 -14.91 17.03
CA PRO A 569 -17.97 -14.75 16.20
C PRO A 569 -17.83 -13.55 15.24
N ILE A 570 -18.44 -13.66 14.06
CA ILE A 570 -18.54 -12.54 13.12
C ILE A 570 -19.70 -11.65 13.59
N CYS A 571 -19.39 -10.60 14.36
CA CYS A 571 -20.39 -9.59 14.72
C CYS A 571 -20.67 -8.64 13.55
N THR A 572 -21.95 -8.29 13.36
CA THR A 572 -22.35 -7.13 12.54
C THR A 572 -21.95 -5.84 13.25
N ARG A 573 -21.77 -4.73 12.50
CA ARG A 573 -21.54 -3.38 13.07
C ARG A 573 -22.83 -2.72 13.59
N GLU A 574 -23.83 -3.52 13.93
CA GLU A 574 -25.11 -3.05 14.45
C GLU A 574 -24.99 -2.85 15.96
N CYS A 575 -25.31 -1.64 16.42
CA CYS A 575 -25.26 -1.31 17.85
C CYS A 575 -26.46 -1.92 18.58
N LYS A 576 -26.24 -2.93 19.42
CA LYS A 576 -27.28 -3.53 20.25
C LYS A 576 -27.38 -2.80 21.59
N PRO A 577 -28.54 -2.89 22.29
CA PRO A 577 -28.77 -2.19 23.56
C PRO A 577 -27.64 -2.36 24.59
N PRO A 578 -27.40 -1.37 25.47
CA PRO A 578 -26.38 -1.44 26.51
C PRO A 578 -26.55 -2.67 27.40
N ARG A 579 -25.45 -3.41 27.65
CA ARG A 579 -25.43 -4.54 28.60
C ARG A 579 -23.99 -4.93 28.97
N CYS A 580 -23.89 -5.73 30.01
CA CYS A 580 -22.68 -6.50 30.28
C CYS A 580 -22.48 -7.57 29.20
N GLN A 581 -21.24 -7.72 28.73
CA GLN A 581 -20.78 -8.86 27.93
C GLN A 581 -19.41 -9.29 28.46
N CYS A 582 -18.92 -10.48 28.10
CA CYS A 582 -17.59 -10.90 28.51
C CYS A 582 -16.49 -9.88 28.14
N ALA A 583 -15.60 -9.62 29.10
CA ALA A 583 -14.44 -8.77 28.88
C ALA A 583 -13.49 -9.41 27.84
N PRO A 584 -12.64 -8.63 27.15
CA PRO A 584 -11.63 -9.18 26.26
C PRO A 584 -10.76 -10.25 26.98
N GLY A 585 -10.54 -11.38 26.31
CA GLY A 585 -9.87 -12.58 26.88
C GLY A 585 -10.83 -13.63 27.48
N PHE A 586 -12.09 -13.26 27.72
CA PHE A 586 -13.11 -14.14 28.31
C PHE A 586 -14.20 -14.51 27.30
N VAL A 587 -14.84 -15.66 27.54
CA VAL A 587 -15.94 -16.19 26.72
C VAL A 587 -17.01 -16.79 27.62
N GLU A 588 -18.25 -16.74 27.16
CA GLU A 588 -19.43 -17.25 27.86
C GLU A 588 -19.47 -18.78 27.80
N ASP A 589 -19.62 -19.44 28.94
CA ASP A 589 -19.87 -20.87 29.02
C ASP A 589 -21.35 -21.22 28.74
N ARG A 590 -21.75 -22.48 28.95
CA ARG A 590 -23.13 -22.93 28.71
C ARG A 590 -24.12 -22.47 29.79
N GLN A 591 -23.63 -21.82 30.84
CA GLN A 591 -24.38 -21.34 31.99
C GLN A 591 -24.54 -19.82 31.96
N GLY A 592 -24.00 -19.14 30.94
CA GLY A 592 -24.01 -17.68 30.83
C GLY A 592 -22.89 -16.99 31.60
N ILE A 593 -21.85 -17.74 32.02
CA ILE A 593 -20.77 -17.22 32.87
C ILE A 593 -19.53 -16.95 32.02
N CYS A 594 -18.97 -15.75 32.14
CA CYS A 594 -17.74 -15.38 31.46
C CYS A 594 -16.52 -16.05 32.13
N ILE A 595 -15.91 -17.01 31.44
CA ILE A 595 -14.72 -17.75 31.88
C ILE A 595 -13.54 -17.50 30.94
N PRO A 596 -12.28 -17.63 31.41
CA PRO A 596 -11.12 -17.62 30.53
C PRO A 596 -11.26 -18.71 29.47
N ARG A 597 -10.90 -18.41 28.21
CA ARG A 597 -11.02 -19.38 27.09
C ARG A 597 -10.31 -20.72 27.35
N ALA A 598 -9.22 -20.72 28.13
CA ALA A 598 -8.50 -21.93 28.55
C ALA A 598 -9.31 -22.86 29.48
N GLN A 599 -10.37 -22.36 30.13
CA GLN A 599 -11.24 -23.11 31.04
C GLN A 599 -12.49 -23.68 30.33
N CYS A 600 -12.70 -23.37 29.05
CA CYS A 600 -13.79 -23.95 28.28
C CYS A 600 -13.72 -25.49 28.32
N PRO A 601 -14.84 -26.19 28.59
CA PRO A 601 -14.83 -27.64 28.63
C PRO A 601 -14.42 -28.18 27.26
N ARG A 602 -13.35 -28.99 27.22
CA ARG A 602 -12.89 -29.62 25.98
C ARG A 602 -14.04 -30.39 25.36
N SER A 603 -14.52 -29.91 24.21
CA SER A 603 -15.46 -30.67 23.38
C SER A 603 -14.82 -32.01 23.05
N LEU A 604 -15.41 -33.10 23.54
CA LEU A 604 -15.18 -34.42 22.94
C LEU A 604 -15.44 -34.30 21.43
N PRO A 605 -14.62 -34.91 20.57
CA PRO A 605 -14.72 -34.71 19.13
C PRO A 605 -16.11 -35.11 18.66
N MET A 606 -16.85 -34.16 18.07
CA MET A 606 -18.12 -34.50 17.43
C MET A 606 -17.84 -35.48 16.29
N PRO A 607 -18.69 -36.52 16.10
CA PRO A 607 -18.54 -37.42 14.97
C PRO A 607 -18.74 -36.63 13.66
N MET A 608 -17.74 -36.66 12.77
CA MET A 608 -17.96 -36.24 11.38
C MET A 608 -19.06 -37.10 10.78
N ASN A 609 -20.19 -36.46 10.41
CA ASN A 609 -21.15 -37.04 9.47
C ASN A 609 -22.13 -35.99 8.94
N ARG A 610 -21.77 -35.35 7.82
CA ARG A 610 -22.38 -35.64 6.50
C ARG A 610 -21.79 -34.70 5.44
N CYS A 611 -21.42 -35.28 4.30
CA CYS A 611 -20.94 -34.52 3.15
C CYS A 611 -22.05 -33.65 2.56
N VAL A 612 -21.73 -32.39 2.25
CA VAL A 612 -22.49 -31.55 1.32
C VAL A 612 -21.87 -31.70 -0.07
N PRO A 613 -22.64 -31.75 -1.17
CA PRO A 613 -22.07 -31.99 -2.50
C PRO A 613 -21.13 -30.86 -2.93
N ILE A 614 -19.88 -31.20 -3.27
CA ILE A 614 -18.94 -30.26 -3.87
C ILE A 614 -19.29 -30.14 -5.36
N HIS A 615 -20.00 -29.07 -5.73
CA HIS A 615 -19.97 -28.57 -7.10
C HIS A 615 -18.88 -27.51 -7.25
N ILE A 616 -17.76 -27.94 -7.86
CA ILE A 616 -16.78 -27.12 -8.56
C ILE A 616 -16.15 -25.96 -7.74
N LEU A 617 -15.03 -26.26 -7.08
CA LEU A 617 -13.98 -25.28 -6.79
C LEU A 617 -12.73 -25.60 -7.62
N PRO A 618 -11.96 -24.58 -8.08
CA PRO A 618 -10.85 -24.76 -9.01
C PRO A 618 -9.58 -25.35 -8.35
N VAL A 619 -8.73 -25.96 -9.18
CA VAL A 619 -7.58 -26.79 -8.79
C VAL A 619 -6.39 -25.97 -8.25
N TRP A 620 -6.52 -25.40 -7.05
CA TRP A 620 -5.43 -24.69 -6.36
C TRP A 620 -5.04 -25.26 -4.99
N ASP A 621 -5.94 -25.98 -4.31
CA ASP A 621 -5.73 -26.40 -2.91
C ASP A 621 -4.97 -27.74 -2.71
N ILE A 622 -4.38 -28.32 -3.77
CA ILE A 622 -3.74 -29.66 -3.70
C ILE A 622 -2.20 -29.60 -3.49
N LEU A 623 -1.57 -28.41 -3.51
CA LEU A 623 -0.09 -28.28 -3.45
C LEU A 623 0.49 -27.61 -2.18
N GLN A 624 -0.22 -27.63 -1.05
CA GLN A 624 0.30 -27.09 0.23
C GLN A 624 0.13 -28.01 1.47
N SER A 625 -0.02 -29.33 1.30
CA SER A 625 0.14 -30.27 2.43
C SER A 625 1.63 -30.54 2.70
N SER A 626 2.18 -29.89 3.72
CA SER A 626 3.55 -30.08 4.16
C SER A 626 3.73 -31.37 4.97
N ASP A 627 4.00 -32.48 4.28
CA ASP A 627 4.53 -33.71 4.88
C ASP A 627 5.69 -34.22 4.02
N VAL A 628 6.92 -33.74 4.31
CA VAL A 628 8.14 -34.14 3.60
C VAL A 628 9.00 -35.00 4.51
N SER A 629 8.54 -36.23 4.72
CA SER A 629 9.42 -37.36 5.01
C SER A 629 8.91 -38.55 4.19
N VAL A 630 9.83 -39.32 3.58
CA VAL A 630 9.56 -40.30 2.50
C VAL A 630 9.24 -39.65 1.13
N LEU A 631 10.28 -39.21 0.42
CA LEU A 631 10.49 -39.42 -1.04
C LEU A 631 11.82 -38.77 -1.50
N ARG A 632 12.95 -39.33 -1.04
CA ARG A 632 14.29 -39.07 -1.61
C ARG A 632 14.78 -40.30 -2.38
N SER A 633 14.38 -40.43 -3.64
CA SER A 633 15.14 -41.21 -4.64
C SER A 633 14.63 -40.97 -6.06
N SER A 634 15.59 -40.74 -6.98
CA SER A 634 15.48 -40.82 -8.45
C SER A 634 14.34 -40.06 -9.16
N VAL A 635 14.72 -39.02 -9.93
CA VAL A 635 14.91 -39.21 -11.38
C VAL A 635 16.18 -38.46 -11.82
N SER A 636 17.24 -39.21 -12.14
CA SER A 636 18.35 -38.75 -12.98
C SER A 636 18.44 -39.70 -14.16
N SER A 637 18.65 -39.13 -15.34
CA SER A 637 18.50 -39.70 -16.67
C SER A 637 19.19 -41.06 -16.95
N LYS A 638 18.64 -41.76 -17.96
CA LYS A 638 19.19 -42.88 -18.75
C LYS A 638 19.09 -44.26 -18.11
N GLY A 639 18.35 -45.15 -18.79
CA GLY A 639 18.17 -46.53 -18.37
C GLY A 639 19.18 -47.48 -19.02
N HIS A 640 19.39 -48.64 -18.38
CA HIS A 640 19.59 -49.91 -19.06
C HIS A 640 19.39 -51.09 -18.09
N LEU A 641 18.68 -52.10 -18.61
CA LEU A 641 18.79 -53.54 -18.32
C LEU A 641 18.36 -54.13 -16.96
N CYS A 642 17.89 -55.37 -17.06
CA CYS A 642 17.33 -56.20 -16.00
C CYS A 642 18.37 -56.99 -15.18
N GLU A 643 17.82 -57.67 -14.16
CA GLU A 643 18.26 -58.97 -13.62
C GLU A 643 19.30 -58.97 -12.47
N ARG A 644 19.13 -59.95 -11.56
CA ARG A 644 20.04 -60.41 -10.48
C ARG A 644 20.18 -59.46 -9.26
N LEU A 645 19.83 -59.83 -8.02
CA LEU A 645 19.89 -61.15 -7.37
C LEU A 645 18.95 -61.26 -6.14
N ARG A 646 18.38 -62.46 -5.92
CA ARG A 646 17.91 -62.92 -4.61
C ARG A 646 19.09 -63.42 -3.78
N GLN A 647 19.17 -63.09 -2.48
CA GLN A 647 19.44 -64.04 -1.38
C GLN A 647 19.32 -63.37 0.02
N LEU A 648 18.97 -64.18 1.03
CA LEU A 648 18.69 -63.87 2.45
C LEU A 648 20.02 -63.83 3.29
N PRO A 649 20.11 -63.64 4.65
CA PRO A 649 19.05 -63.83 5.68
C PRO A 649 19.05 -63.03 7.03
N MET A 650 17.92 -63.17 7.76
CA MET A 650 17.72 -63.25 9.23
C MET A 650 17.78 -62.03 10.21
N SER A 651 16.89 -62.11 11.21
CA SER A 651 16.56 -61.20 12.34
C SER A 651 17.48 -61.40 13.57
N PRO A 652 17.38 -60.66 14.72
CA PRO A 652 16.19 -60.53 15.65
C PRO A 652 15.98 -59.07 16.20
N LEU A 653 15.03 -58.67 17.10
CA LEU A 653 13.73 -59.18 17.61
C LEU A 653 12.88 -58.00 18.22
N SER A 654 11.70 -58.33 18.78
CA SER A 654 10.69 -57.48 19.47
C SER A 654 11.01 -57.20 20.98
N PRO A 655 10.15 -56.62 21.87
CA PRO A 655 8.66 -56.46 21.89
C PRO A 655 8.16 -55.01 22.20
N LEU A 656 6.87 -54.61 22.17
CA LEU A 656 5.62 -55.13 22.78
C LEU A 656 4.37 -54.57 22.05
N CYS A 657 3.29 -55.36 21.93
CA CYS A 657 1.95 -54.91 21.50
C CYS A 657 0.84 -55.56 22.34
N SER A 658 -0.12 -54.76 22.83
CA SER A 658 -1.39 -55.15 23.46
C SER A 658 -2.27 -53.88 23.55
N GLU A 659 -3.58 -53.82 23.26
CA GLU A 659 -4.59 -54.85 22.98
C GLU A 659 -5.66 -54.40 21.96
N LYS A 660 -6.34 -55.38 21.33
CA LYS A 660 -7.78 -55.48 20.98
C LYS A 660 -8.56 -54.25 20.44
N PHE A 661 -9.17 -54.45 19.26
CA PHE A 661 -10.50 -53.91 18.93
C PHE A 661 -11.46 -55.04 18.50
N VAL A 662 -12.75 -54.85 18.77
CA VAL A 662 -13.86 -55.79 18.55
C VAL A 662 -14.59 -55.44 17.24
N PRO A 663 -15.08 -56.41 16.44
CA PRO A 663 -15.75 -56.12 15.16
C PRO A 663 -17.20 -55.64 15.33
N ILE A 664 -17.66 -54.79 14.40
CA ILE A 664 -19.08 -54.48 14.18
C ILE A 664 -19.53 -55.24 12.92
N PRO A 665 -20.64 -56.01 12.94
CA PRO A 665 -21.09 -56.80 11.80
C PRO A 665 -22.01 -56.02 10.84
N GLY A 666 -21.92 -56.31 9.54
CA GLY A 666 -23.06 -56.15 8.63
C GLY A 666 -22.96 -55.18 7.44
N VAL A 667 -21.94 -55.30 6.57
CA VAL A 667 -22.06 -54.95 5.13
C VAL A 667 -21.23 -55.95 4.30
N PRO A 668 -21.80 -56.60 3.26
CA PRO A 668 -21.03 -57.47 2.37
C PRO A 668 -20.34 -56.66 1.25
N CYS A 669 -19.06 -56.95 0.99
CA CYS A 669 -18.37 -56.46 -0.20
C CYS A 669 -18.61 -57.41 -1.38
N GLY A 670 -19.19 -56.90 -2.47
CA GLY A 670 -19.17 -57.55 -3.79
C GLY A 670 -18.11 -56.92 -4.69
N PRO A 671 -17.45 -57.69 -5.57
CA PRO A 671 -16.57 -57.13 -6.60
C PRO A 671 -17.40 -56.60 -7.78
N ASP A 672 -16.95 -55.50 -8.39
CA ASP A 672 -16.92 -55.20 -9.84
C ASP A 672 -16.91 -53.68 -10.09
N LEU A 673 -16.55 -53.29 -11.33
CA LEU A 673 -16.48 -51.91 -11.87
C LEU A 673 -15.21 -51.09 -11.55
N CYS A 674 -14.08 -51.55 -12.08
CA CYS A 674 -13.02 -50.67 -12.56
C CYS A 674 -12.96 -50.73 -14.10
N GLU A 675 -13.44 -49.68 -14.78
CA GLU A 675 -13.10 -49.40 -16.18
C GLU A 675 -12.62 -47.96 -16.32
N ILE A 676 -11.51 -47.77 -17.03
CA ILE A 676 -10.90 -46.46 -17.32
C ILE A 676 -10.89 -46.28 -18.84
N PRO A 677 -11.41 -45.17 -19.40
CA PRO A 677 -11.34 -44.93 -20.84
C PRO A 677 -9.90 -44.64 -21.30
N HIS A 678 -9.47 -45.28 -22.38
CA HIS A 678 -8.22 -44.98 -23.07
C HIS A 678 -8.28 -43.60 -23.75
N ILE A 679 -7.32 -42.71 -23.45
CA ILE A 679 -7.06 -41.49 -24.22
C ILE A 679 -6.09 -41.81 -25.37
N SER A 680 -6.36 -41.23 -26.55
CA SER A 680 -5.64 -41.47 -27.80
C SER A 680 -4.31 -40.70 -27.88
N ARG A 681 -3.31 -41.30 -28.52
CA ARG A 681 -1.96 -40.74 -28.68
C ARG A 681 -1.85 -39.66 -29.78
N LYS A 682 -2.96 -38.99 -30.11
CA LYS A 682 -3.02 -37.83 -31.01
C LYS A 682 -3.26 -36.51 -30.29
N ASP A 683 -3.60 -36.57 -29.00
CA ASP A 683 -3.94 -35.42 -28.16
C ASP A 683 -2.81 -35.12 -27.13
N ILE A 684 -1.55 -35.46 -27.50
CA ILE A 684 -0.29 -35.15 -26.80
C ILE A 684 0.68 -34.54 -27.83
#